data_AF-A0A8R1DWS7-F1
#
_entry.id   AF-A0A8R1DWS7-F1
#
_cell.length_a   1.000
_cell.length_b   1.000
_cell.length_c   1.000
_cell.angle_alpha   90.00
_cell.angle_beta   90.00
_cell.angle_gamma   90.00
#
_symmetry.space_group_name_H-M   'P 1'
#
loop_
_entity.id
_entity.type
_entity.pdbx_description
1 polymer ?
#
loop_
_entity_poly.entity_id
_entity_poly.type
_entity_poly.pdbx_seq_one_letter_code
_entity_poly.pdbx_strand_id
1 'polypeptide(L)'
;MILSACFLIIFAIGYLRLFETQPVDKRSIETLADIGSHTAILNRVINAIFLQNALKNGSIFMNDVIADTFGVPNGSLFDSIDEVSVRRPINLIKTMDLLSNQSTITLDEAMHTLNGRAMGNGSTVSFAEIEGFNSSTLHTEITSIATIINDMQRDLMELTSPKSNMTADKANELIRALVAFPNSFRQLKIFHGEVAAVGDSLYRLRLFLLEMECLNTSFKSLEPSVTLLGSWLNSSNNKATKTQLDAFNNLFSPINSVFSPSQVLIGLPNKSKDLEMLAKDFENKWLKEMLNKGFSLDELKVALLPVCNISSELASVEEGWTKPKKMLYFEIVQQTLMTIRNVDKLNPKRLFKSFSRAKANFTQLDPADKFGASETDKLKNLINSTTALEDVRNDLSFLLNSIFTDFNETEIGFLYSSLLALKDKDKVERLRNSPLTNKYRQMFDSANVKIQELESKLDKFRDFHSAVLKFKPFVDGVIDVSTSIDSMIKAVANYVNVLKLFSPYTADQLKEIEQLGAILLLAREKLVKSLILDLDLKKDVRNADGANRLKNFSLAREITFQLAFSHKTLALYQRPDLHQLINNFVNNGTKLAQKIETLSAIEKQSIGSGWNNFLSIGPLMVTLSSEIKTLTSSISNERVDFKSFGTSLSILDKVKVPSLDFAMMFSTLDDLKSTDIGQSPEIVDTENCLQQLLDLQYAAMRRNGTLLITDAQVFFKQFFEKPSDSDSDSDRLWLCILLVFVTVIILCIIVFFFWRNKIHCRSCKSKCKKGDSKVNDVPKCRKNMPSEQKVKKEKEKEPQPPRMPGSAIGLH
;
A
#
# COMPACT_ATOMS: atom_id res chain seq x y z
N MET A 1 21.99 -54.13 78.31
CA MET A 1 21.92 -54.83 77.00
C MET A 1 20.61 -54.58 76.26
N ILE A 2 19.43 -54.80 76.86
CA ILE A 2 18.14 -54.63 76.16
C ILE A 2 17.92 -53.19 75.64
N LEU A 3 18.27 -52.16 76.41
CA LEU A 3 18.16 -50.76 75.95
C LEU A 3 19.07 -50.43 74.76
N SER A 4 20.25 -51.05 74.68
CA SER A 4 21.21 -50.82 73.59
C SER A 4 20.78 -51.53 72.30
N ALA A 5 20.14 -52.70 72.42
CA ALA A 5 19.52 -53.38 71.29
C ALA A 5 18.32 -52.59 70.73
N CYS A 6 17.47 -52.03 71.59
CA CYS A 6 16.36 -51.17 71.15
C CYS A 6 16.86 -49.90 70.45
N PHE A 7 17.95 -49.29 70.94
CA PHE A 7 18.52 -48.10 70.32
C PHE A 7 19.12 -48.39 68.93
N LEU A 8 19.80 -49.53 68.76
CA LEU A 8 20.33 -49.96 67.46
C LEU A 8 19.23 -50.33 66.46
N ILE A 9 18.11 -50.90 66.92
CA ILE A 9 16.96 -51.21 66.06
C ILE A 9 16.27 -49.91 65.62
N ILE A 10 16.07 -48.94 66.52
CA ILE A 10 15.51 -47.64 66.17
C ILE A 10 16.45 -46.86 65.24
N PHE A 11 17.76 -46.94 65.46
CA PHE A 11 18.75 -46.33 64.58
C PHE A 11 18.80 -47.00 63.21
N ALA A 12 18.71 -48.34 63.14
CA ALA A 12 18.66 -49.08 61.88
C ALA A 12 17.36 -48.83 61.10
N ILE A 13 16.21 -48.75 61.77
CA ILE A 13 14.92 -48.40 61.14
C ILE A 13 14.91 -46.94 60.69
N GLY A 14 15.49 -46.03 61.47
CA GLY A 14 15.69 -44.63 61.08
C GLY A 14 16.64 -44.47 59.89
N TYR A 15 17.73 -45.23 59.86
CA TYR A 15 18.71 -45.25 58.78
C TYR A 15 18.15 -45.88 57.50
N LEU A 16 17.37 -46.96 57.58
CA LEU A 16 16.70 -47.56 56.43
C LEU A 16 15.59 -46.67 55.85
N ARG A 17 14.84 -45.93 56.68
CA ARG A 17 13.83 -44.96 56.20
C ARG A 17 14.42 -43.69 55.58
N LEU A 18 15.67 -43.34 55.93
CA LEU A 18 16.39 -42.22 55.32
C LEU A 18 16.92 -42.54 53.91
N PHE A 19 17.02 -43.82 53.55
CA PHE A 19 17.53 -44.29 52.25
C PHE A 19 16.52 -45.10 51.43
N GLU A 20 15.24 -45.02 51.77
CA GLU A 20 14.17 -45.62 50.97
C GLU A 20 13.99 -44.81 49.69
N THR A 21 14.72 -45.18 48.63
CA THR A 21 14.51 -44.66 47.29
C THR A 21 13.12 -45.08 46.83
N GLN A 22 12.19 -44.12 46.77
CA GLN A 22 10.88 -44.38 46.16
C GLN A 22 11.05 -44.90 44.73
N PRO A 23 10.29 -45.94 44.32
CA PRO A 23 10.19 -46.28 42.91
C PRO A 23 9.36 -45.19 42.22
N VAL A 24 10.04 -44.27 41.53
CA VAL A 24 9.38 -43.30 40.65
C VAL A 24 9.11 -43.99 39.33
N ASP A 25 7.95 -44.65 39.22
CA ASP A 25 7.34 -44.85 37.92
C ASP A 25 6.37 -43.69 37.68
N LYS A 26 6.90 -42.59 37.16
CA LYS A 26 6.13 -41.45 36.65
C LYS A 26 6.40 -41.32 35.16
N ARG A 27 5.94 -42.28 34.37
CA ARG A 27 5.75 -42.02 32.93
C ARG A 27 4.78 -40.85 32.78
N SER A 28 5.26 -39.71 32.33
CA SER A 28 4.42 -38.60 31.91
C SER A 28 4.12 -38.74 30.43
N ILE A 29 2.83 -38.76 30.07
CA ILE A 29 2.40 -38.66 28.68
C ILE A 29 2.24 -37.17 28.39
N GLU A 30 3.05 -36.63 27.47
CA GLU A 30 2.95 -35.26 27.00
C GLU A 30 2.27 -35.24 25.62
N THR A 31 1.29 -34.37 25.44
CA THR A 31 0.74 -34.08 24.12
C THR A 31 1.66 -33.11 23.37
N LEU A 32 1.49 -33.00 22.05
CA LEU A 32 2.20 -31.94 21.28
C LEU A 32 1.89 -30.53 21.83
N ALA A 33 0.70 -30.30 22.40
CA ALA A 33 0.33 -29.02 22.99
C ALA A 33 1.12 -28.76 24.28
N ASP A 34 1.30 -29.79 25.10
CA ASP A 34 2.13 -29.71 26.31
C ASP A 34 3.58 -29.40 25.94
N ILE A 35 4.13 -30.10 24.94
CA ILE A 35 5.49 -29.86 24.44
C ILE A 35 5.62 -28.42 23.93
N GLY A 36 4.63 -27.91 23.19
CA GLY A 36 4.59 -26.52 22.74
C GLY A 36 4.64 -25.52 23.90
N SER A 37 3.79 -25.73 24.91
CA SER A 37 3.74 -24.91 26.13
C SER A 37 5.07 -24.93 26.90
N HIS A 38 5.61 -26.13 27.13
CA HIS A 38 6.91 -26.35 27.78
C HIS A 38 8.06 -25.67 27.02
N THR A 39 8.05 -25.78 25.68
CA THR A 39 9.04 -25.11 24.82
C THR A 39 8.95 -23.60 24.96
N ALA A 40 7.73 -23.03 24.95
CA ALA A 40 7.51 -21.60 25.12
C ALA A 40 8.06 -21.10 26.46
N ILE A 41 7.69 -21.76 27.57
CA ILE A 41 8.14 -21.41 28.93
C ILE A 41 9.67 -21.42 29.01
N LEU A 42 10.30 -22.53 28.60
CA LEU A 42 11.74 -22.67 28.69
C LEU A 42 12.48 -21.66 27.79
N ASN A 43 11.93 -21.40 26.61
CA ASN A 43 12.51 -20.43 25.68
C ASN A 43 12.46 -19.00 26.24
N ARG A 44 11.35 -18.59 26.89
CA ARG A 44 11.27 -17.28 27.55
C ARG A 44 12.36 -17.13 28.60
N VAL A 45 12.55 -18.13 29.46
CA VAL A 45 13.57 -18.11 30.53
C VAL A 45 14.98 -18.03 29.96
N ILE A 46 15.32 -18.89 28.99
CA ILE A 46 16.67 -18.92 28.41
C ILE A 46 16.93 -17.65 27.59
N ASN A 47 15.94 -17.13 26.87
CA ASN A 47 16.07 -15.86 26.14
C ASN A 47 16.28 -14.69 27.13
N ALA A 48 15.60 -14.67 28.27
CA ALA A 48 15.81 -13.65 29.30
C ALA A 48 17.25 -13.69 29.86
N ILE A 49 17.79 -14.90 30.09
CA ILE A 49 19.20 -15.08 30.49
C ILE A 49 20.15 -14.57 29.38
N PHE A 50 19.86 -14.91 28.12
CA PHE A 50 20.62 -14.41 26.98
C PHE A 50 20.62 -12.88 26.92
N LEU A 51 19.45 -12.24 26.99
CA LEU A 51 19.31 -10.78 26.96
C LEU A 51 20.13 -10.14 28.07
N GLN A 52 19.99 -10.63 29.31
CA GLN A 52 20.75 -10.11 30.44
C GLN A 52 22.25 -10.19 30.23
N ASN A 53 22.75 -11.35 29.82
CA ASN A 53 24.17 -11.57 29.60
C ASN A 53 24.71 -10.74 28.44
N ALA A 54 23.96 -10.66 27.35
CA ALA A 54 24.35 -9.95 26.13
C ALA A 54 24.39 -8.43 26.35
N LEU A 55 23.39 -7.87 27.05
CA LEU A 55 23.36 -6.46 27.44
C LEU A 55 24.48 -6.12 28.42
N LYS A 56 24.69 -6.96 29.45
CA LYS A 56 25.76 -6.78 30.44
C LYS A 56 27.15 -6.74 29.80
N ASN A 57 27.41 -7.65 28.86
CA ASN A 57 28.70 -7.77 28.19
C ASN A 57 28.86 -6.78 27.01
N GLY A 58 27.80 -6.06 26.63
CA GLY A 58 27.80 -5.12 25.52
C GLY A 58 27.86 -5.77 24.13
N SER A 59 27.46 -7.04 24.02
CA SER A 59 27.36 -7.72 22.71
C SER A 59 26.07 -7.36 21.96
N ILE A 60 25.06 -6.85 22.68
CA ILE A 60 23.87 -6.19 22.14
C ILE A 60 23.62 -4.94 22.99
N PHE A 61 22.84 -4.00 22.44
CA PHE A 61 22.41 -2.78 23.12
C PHE A 61 20.88 -2.75 23.21
N MET A 62 20.34 -1.93 24.11
CA MET A 62 18.88 -1.74 24.18
C MET A 62 18.29 -1.25 22.85
N ASN A 63 19.08 -0.53 22.04
CA ASN A 63 18.69 -0.15 20.68
C ASN A 63 18.36 -1.36 19.79
N ASP A 64 19.11 -2.47 19.91
CA ASP A 64 18.85 -3.71 19.17
C ASP A 64 17.55 -4.37 19.66
N VAL A 65 17.28 -4.32 20.96
CA VAL A 65 16.05 -4.85 21.57
C VAL A 65 14.82 -4.08 21.09
N ILE A 66 14.90 -2.75 21.04
CA ILE A 66 13.82 -1.88 20.57
C ILE A 66 13.60 -2.05 19.06
N ALA A 67 14.67 -2.17 18.27
CA ALA A 67 14.59 -2.46 16.84
C ALA A 67 13.89 -3.81 16.57
N ASP A 68 14.25 -4.86 17.31
CA ASP A 68 13.60 -6.17 17.19
C ASP A 68 12.13 -6.13 17.68
N THR A 69 11.81 -5.23 18.62
CA THR A 69 10.42 -4.94 19.02
C THR A 69 9.61 -4.32 17.88
N PHE A 70 10.22 -3.50 17.02
CA PHE A 70 9.61 -3.05 15.75
C PHE A 70 9.59 -4.13 14.64
N GLY A 71 10.25 -5.28 14.89
CA GLY A 71 10.41 -6.37 13.94
C GLY A 71 11.34 -6.00 12.79
N VAL A 72 12.43 -5.29 13.08
CA VAL A 72 13.47 -4.93 12.12
C VAL A 72 14.86 -5.37 12.62
N PRO A 73 15.82 -5.68 11.74
CA PRO A 73 17.08 -6.33 12.13
C PRO A 73 18.00 -5.47 13.01
N ASN A 74 17.95 -4.15 12.90
CA ASN A 74 18.73 -3.23 13.72
C ASN A 74 18.14 -1.81 13.67
N GLY A 75 18.56 -0.97 14.63
CA GLY A 75 18.10 0.42 14.73
C GLY A 75 18.56 1.33 13.60
N SER A 76 19.61 0.96 12.84
CA SER A 76 20.19 1.83 11.81
C SER A 76 19.24 2.13 10.64
N LEU A 77 18.23 1.29 10.44
CA LEU A 77 17.15 1.55 9.48
C LEU A 77 16.39 2.84 9.79
N PHE A 78 16.40 3.29 11.05
CA PHE A 78 15.79 4.54 11.49
C PHE A 78 16.74 5.74 11.48
N ASP A 79 18.04 5.55 11.21
CA ASP A 79 19.01 6.66 11.17
C ASP A 79 18.68 7.65 10.04
N SER A 80 18.08 7.13 8.96
CA SER A 80 17.63 7.90 7.81
C SER A 80 16.29 8.62 8.03
N ILE A 81 15.60 8.36 9.14
CA ILE A 81 14.27 8.90 9.46
C ILE A 81 14.45 10.14 10.32
N ASP A 82 14.11 11.31 9.81
CA ASP A 82 14.05 12.58 10.53
C ASP A 82 12.81 13.38 10.08
N GLU A 83 12.52 14.49 10.74
CA GLU A 83 11.31 15.28 10.44
C GLU A 83 11.27 15.75 8.97
N VAL A 84 12.42 16.15 8.43
CA VAL A 84 12.54 16.62 7.05
C VAL A 84 12.45 15.46 6.07
N SER A 85 13.05 14.32 6.40
CA SER A 85 13.11 13.13 5.55
C SER A 85 11.79 12.38 5.49
N VAL A 86 10.95 12.48 6.53
CA VAL A 86 9.61 11.87 6.58
C VAL A 86 8.55 12.71 5.89
N ARG A 87 8.65 14.04 5.99
CA ARG A 87 7.64 14.96 5.43
C ARG A 87 7.50 14.85 3.91
N ARG A 88 8.60 14.68 3.17
CA ARG A 88 8.59 14.65 1.70
C ARG A 88 7.88 13.42 1.13
N PRO A 89 8.21 12.17 1.52
CA PRO A 89 7.47 10.98 1.10
C PRO A 89 5.99 11.04 1.47
N ILE A 90 5.64 11.49 2.69
CA ILE A 90 4.24 11.57 3.11
C ILE A 90 3.47 12.58 2.26
N ASN A 91 4.03 13.75 1.99
CA ASN A 91 3.39 14.72 1.10
C ASN A 91 3.22 14.16 -0.32
N LEU A 92 4.17 13.36 -0.81
CA LEU A 92 4.04 12.67 -2.10
C LEU A 92 2.87 11.67 -2.08
N ILE A 93 2.75 10.86 -1.03
CA ILE A 93 1.64 9.90 -0.82
C ILE A 93 0.30 10.64 -0.77
N LYS A 94 0.20 11.74 -0.01
CA LYS A 94 -1.01 12.57 0.06
C LYS A 94 -1.36 13.22 -1.28
N THR A 95 -0.37 13.69 -2.02
CA THR A 95 -0.60 14.27 -3.37
C THR A 95 -1.07 13.19 -4.35
N MET A 96 -0.56 11.96 -4.21
CA MET A 96 -1.02 10.81 -4.99
C MET A 96 -2.49 10.51 -4.69
N ASP A 97 -2.91 10.52 -3.43
CA ASP A 97 -4.32 10.35 -3.04
C ASP A 97 -5.23 11.41 -3.69
N LEU A 98 -4.83 12.68 -3.63
CA LEU A 98 -5.57 13.77 -4.27
C LEU A 98 -5.67 13.59 -5.80
N LEU A 99 -4.62 13.04 -6.44
CA LEU A 99 -4.64 12.72 -7.87
C LEU A 99 -5.56 11.54 -8.18
N SER A 100 -5.59 10.51 -7.35
CA SER A 100 -6.49 9.36 -7.54
C SER A 100 -7.95 9.69 -7.26
N ASN A 101 -8.23 10.69 -6.42
CA ASN A 101 -9.58 11.17 -6.13
C ASN A 101 -10.12 12.14 -7.21
N GLN A 102 -9.36 12.43 -8.25
CA GLN A 102 -9.91 12.94 -9.51
C GLN A 102 -10.88 11.88 -10.04
N SER A 103 -12.18 12.13 -9.92
CA SER A 103 -13.16 11.06 -10.12
C SER A 103 -12.96 10.39 -11.49
N THR A 104 -12.95 9.06 -11.51
CA THR A 104 -12.90 8.28 -12.76
C THR A 104 -14.00 8.72 -13.72
N ILE A 105 -15.13 9.18 -13.16
CA ILE A 105 -16.24 9.83 -13.87
C ILE A 105 -15.75 11.07 -14.62
N THR A 106 -15.04 12.00 -13.98
CA THR A 106 -14.48 13.20 -14.64
C THR A 106 -13.47 12.85 -15.74
N LEU A 107 -12.63 11.83 -15.52
CA LEU A 107 -11.64 11.37 -16.52
C LEU A 107 -12.31 10.68 -17.71
N ASP A 108 -13.32 9.84 -17.45
CA ASP A 108 -14.07 9.12 -18.46
C ASP A 108 -15.03 10.03 -19.21
N GLU A 109 -15.63 11.03 -18.55
CA GLU A 109 -16.43 12.09 -19.18
C GLU A 109 -15.56 12.92 -20.12
N ALA A 110 -14.36 13.34 -19.69
CA ALA A 110 -13.42 14.06 -20.54
C ALA A 110 -13.05 13.24 -21.79
N MET A 111 -12.78 11.94 -21.61
CA MET A 111 -12.47 11.05 -22.73
C MET A 111 -13.68 10.70 -23.60
N HIS A 112 -14.86 10.52 -23.02
CA HIS A 112 -16.10 10.28 -23.76
C HIS A 112 -16.47 11.51 -24.61
N THR A 113 -16.32 12.71 -24.03
CA THR A 113 -16.51 13.98 -24.72
C THR A 113 -15.58 14.13 -25.92
N LEU A 114 -14.33 13.66 -25.80
CA LEU A 114 -13.34 13.70 -26.88
C LEU A 114 -13.52 12.56 -27.91
N ASN A 115 -13.78 11.32 -27.47
CA ASN A 115 -13.89 10.13 -28.32
C ASN A 115 -15.23 10.04 -29.07
N GLY A 116 -16.30 10.57 -28.48
CA GLY A 116 -17.64 10.58 -29.07
C GLY A 116 -17.75 11.44 -30.33
N ARG A 117 -16.68 12.16 -30.71
CA ARG A 117 -16.61 12.97 -31.91
C ARG A 117 -15.26 12.78 -32.61
N ALA A 118 -15.05 11.56 -33.08
CA ALA A 118 -14.06 11.28 -34.11
C ALA A 118 -14.45 12.07 -35.38
N MET A 119 -13.53 12.91 -35.82
CA MET A 119 -13.59 13.67 -37.06
C MET A 119 -14.08 12.88 -38.27
N GLY A 120 -14.89 13.56 -39.09
CA GLY A 120 -14.51 13.75 -40.48
C GLY A 120 -13.68 15.02 -40.58
N ASN A 121 -12.35 14.88 -40.69
CA ASN A 121 -11.29 15.90 -40.77
C ASN A 121 -11.70 17.39 -40.64
N GLY A 122 -11.25 18.06 -39.57
CA GLY A 122 -11.20 19.52 -39.44
C GLY A 122 -10.33 20.20 -40.52
N SER A 123 -9.55 19.41 -41.27
CA SER A 123 -8.88 19.84 -42.51
C SER A 123 -9.85 20.18 -43.66
N THR A 124 -11.17 20.08 -43.44
CA THR A 124 -12.20 20.41 -44.42
C THR A 124 -12.97 21.69 -44.12
N VAL A 125 -12.71 22.35 -42.97
CA VAL A 125 -13.26 23.68 -42.70
C VAL A 125 -12.53 24.67 -43.61
N SER A 126 -13.27 25.30 -44.52
CA SER A 126 -12.77 26.33 -45.43
C SER A 126 -13.73 27.50 -45.43
N PHE A 127 -13.21 28.73 -45.40
CA PHE A 127 -14.02 29.93 -45.60
C PHE A 127 -14.11 30.33 -47.08
N ALA A 128 -13.41 29.63 -47.97
CA ALA A 128 -13.26 30.02 -49.37
C ALA A 128 -14.58 30.01 -50.14
N GLU A 129 -15.47 29.06 -49.87
CA GLU A 129 -16.78 28.98 -50.54
C GLU A 129 -17.73 30.10 -50.07
N ILE A 130 -17.62 30.50 -48.80
CA ILE A 130 -18.38 31.63 -48.24
C ILE A 130 -17.83 32.94 -48.80
N GLU A 131 -16.50 33.12 -48.80
CA GLU A 131 -15.87 34.33 -49.32
C GLU A 131 -16.03 34.50 -50.83
N GLY A 132 -15.89 33.41 -51.60
CA GLY A 132 -16.00 33.43 -53.05
C GLY A 132 -17.43 33.63 -53.56
N PHE A 133 -18.43 33.48 -52.69
CA PHE A 133 -19.83 33.62 -53.06
C PHE A 133 -20.23 35.09 -53.25
N ASN A 134 -20.78 35.44 -54.43
CA ASN A 134 -21.25 36.80 -54.69
C ASN A 134 -22.78 36.88 -54.58
N SER A 135 -23.27 37.20 -53.38
CA SER A 135 -24.70 37.37 -53.12
C SER A 135 -25.34 38.52 -53.92
N SER A 136 -24.56 39.51 -54.36
CA SER A 136 -25.08 40.60 -55.19
C SER A 136 -25.31 40.14 -56.64
N THR A 137 -24.39 39.35 -57.20
CA THR A 137 -24.57 38.74 -58.53
C THR A 137 -25.75 37.77 -58.53
N LEU A 138 -25.87 36.92 -57.50
CA LEU A 138 -27.05 36.07 -57.34
C LEU A 138 -28.35 36.90 -57.39
N HIS A 139 -28.39 37.99 -56.63
CA HIS A 139 -29.56 38.85 -56.56
C HIS A 139 -29.93 39.45 -57.93
N THR A 140 -28.95 40.01 -58.64
CA THR A 140 -29.18 40.63 -59.96
C THR A 140 -29.62 39.59 -60.99
N GLU A 141 -28.96 38.43 -61.04
CA GLU A 141 -29.25 37.39 -62.03
C GLU A 141 -30.58 36.69 -61.76
N ILE A 142 -30.95 36.42 -60.50
CA ILE A 142 -32.28 35.89 -60.19
C ILE A 142 -33.37 36.89 -60.59
N THR A 143 -33.19 38.19 -60.36
CA THR A 143 -34.16 39.21 -60.79
C THR A 143 -34.29 39.30 -62.31
N SER A 144 -33.18 39.14 -63.03
CA SER A 144 -33.19 38.99 -64.48
C SER A 144 -33.97 37.75 -64.91
N ILE A 145 -33.71 36.60 -64.30
CA ILE A 145 -34.40 35.33 -64.61
C ILE A 145 -35.90 35.39 -64.27
N ALA A 146 -36.26 36.03 -63.16
CA ALA A 146 -37.66 36.27 -62.77
C ALA A 146 -38.40 37.10 -63.81
N THR A 147 -37.75 38.13 -64.36
CA THR A 147 -38.29 38.94 -65.47
C THR A 147 -38.54 38.06 -66.69
N ILE A 148 -37.58 37.21 -67.08
CA ILE A 148 -37.74 36.28 -68.21
C ILE A 148 -38.90 35.29 -67.96
N ILE A 149 -39.00 34.73 -66.74
CA ILE A 149 -40.09 33.82 -66.36
C ILE A 149 -41.46 34.51 -66.43
N ASN A 150 -41.57 35.75 -65.94
CA ASN A 150 -42.80 36.53 -65.96
C ASN A 150 -43.21 36.88 -67.40
N ASP A 151 -42.26 37.30 -68.23
CA ASP A 151 -42.50 37.57 -69.65
C ASP A 151 -42.97 36.30 -70.39
N MET A 152 -42.30 35.16 -70.17
CA MET A 152 -42.73 33.89 -70.77
C MET A 152 -44.11 33.45 -70.29
N GLN A 153 -44.42 33.61 -68.99
CA GLN A 153 -45.74 33.29 -68.45
C GLN A 153 -46.82 34.16 -69.12
N ARG A 154 -46.60 35.47 -69.17
CA ARG A 154 -47.52 36.43 -69.80
C ARG A 154 -47.77 36.06 -71.26
N ASP A 155 -46.71 35.80 -72.01
CA ASP A 155 -46.79 35.55 -73.45
C ASP A 155 -47.44 34.17 -73.73
N LEU A 156 -47.16 33.14 -72.92
CA LEU A 156 -47.84 31.84 -73.00
C LEU A 156 -49.32 31.94 -72.61
N MET A 157 -49.67 32.80 -71.65
CA MET A 157 -51.06 33.09 -71.29
C MET A 157 -51.79 33.83 -72.43
N GLU A 158 -51.14 34.81 -73.07
CA GLU A 158 -51.68 35.51 -74.25
C GLU A 158 -51.89 34.53 -75.42
N LEU A 159 -50.95 33.62 -75.68
CA LEU A 159 -51.02 32.64 -76.78
C LEU A 159 -52.19 31.65 -76.62
N THR A 160 -52.44 31.21 -75.38
CA THR A 160 -53.45 30.19 -75.05
C THR A 160 -54.83 30.77 -74.71
N SER A 161 -54.99 32.09 -74.75
CA SER A 161 -56.28 32.76 -74.54
C SER A 161 -57.23 32.53 -75.73
N PRO A 162 -58.53 32.23 -75.50
CA PRO A 162 -59.52 32.06 -76.57
C PRO A 162 -59.69 33.30 -77.49
N LYS A 163 -59.26 34.48 -77.03
CA LYS A 163 -59.32 35.76 -77.76
C LYS A 163 -57.92 36.31 -78.07
N SER A 164 -56.92 35.44 -78.18
CA SER A 164 -55.53 35.82 -78.39
C SER A 164 -55.34 36.63 -79.67
N ASN A 165 -54.78 37.83 -79.54
CA ASN A 165 -54.37 38.71 -80.63
C ASN A 165 -52.84 38.68 -80.85
N MET A 166 -52.17 37.61 -80.41
CA MET A 166 -50.71 37.49 -80.51
C MET A 166 -50.26 37.60 -81.98
N THR A 167 -49.35 38.53 -82.25
CA THR A 167 -48.76 38.72 -83.58
C THR A 167 -47.67 37.69 -83.83
N ALA A 168 -47.32 37.48 -85.10
CA ALA A 168 -46.21 36.59 -85.46
C ALA A 168 -44.87 37.08 -84.90
N ASP A 169 -44.66 38.40 -84.78
CA ASP A 169 -43.47 38.98 -84.18
C ASP A 169 -43.35 38.64 -82.69
N LYS A 170 -44.43 38.82 -81.92
CA LYS A 170 -44.48 38.40 -80.50
C LYS A 170 -44.28 36.90 -80.33
N ALA A 171 -44.85 36.09 -81.23
CA ALA A 171 -44.63 34.64 -81.22
C ALA A 171 -43.16 34.28 -81.50
N ASN A 172 -42.49 34.99 -82.41
CA ASN A 172 -41.06 34.82 -82.65
C ASN A 172 -40.23 35.24 -81.42
N GLU A 173 -40.63 36.29 -80.70
CA GLU A 173 -39.98 36.72 -79.45
C GLU A 173 -40.13 35.67 -78.33
N LEU A 174 -41.34 35.16 -78.10
CA LEU A 174 -41.61 34.08 -77.14
C LEU A 174 -40.76 32.84 -77.46
N ILE A 175 -40.70 32.45 -78.73
CA ILE A 175 -39.88 31.33 -79.18
C ILE A 175 -38.39 31.59 -78.89
N ARG A 176 -37.86 32.78 -79.20
CA ARG A 176 -36.46 33.13 -78.92
C ARG A 176 -36.19 33.09 -77.42
N ALA A 177 -37.12 33.56 -76.59
CA ALA A 177 -37.01 33.49 -75.14
C ALA A 177 -36.98 32.03 -74.65
N LEU A 178 -37.84 31.15 -75.16
CA LEU A 178 -37.83 29.72 -74.85
C LEU A 178 -36.52 29.03 -75.27
N VAL A 179 -35.97 29.38 -76.44
CA VAL A 179 -34.68 28.87 -76.92
C VAL A 179 -33.50 29.40 -76.10
N ALA A 180 -33.59 30.62 -75.56
CA ALA A 180 -32.57 31.22 -74.72
C ALA A 180 -32.64 30.79 -73.24
N PHE A 181 -33.82 30.36 -72.76
CA PHE A 181 -34.06 29.97 -71.37
C PHE A 181 -33.16 28.83 -70.83
N PRO A 182 -32.68 27.84 -71.62
CA PRO A 182 -31.70 26.87 -71.14
C PRO A 182 -30.47 27.51 -70.48
N ASN A 183 -30.04 28.71 -70.92
CA ASN A 183 -28.96 29.45 -70.28
C ASN A 183 -29.36 29.93 -68.87
N SER A 184 -30.57 30.49 -68.71
CA SER A 184 -31.13 30.88 -67.41
C SER A 184 -31.30 29.67 -66.48
N PHE A 185 -31.79 28.55 -67.01
CA PHE A 185 -31.91 27.30 -66.25
C PHE A 185 -30.54 26.78 -65.78
N ARG A 186 -29.51 26.84 -66.64
CA ARG A 186 -28.13 26.50 -66.26
C ARG A 186 -27.59 27.43 -65.17
N GLN A 187 -27.88 28.73 -65.25
CA GLN A 187 -27.51 29.69 -64.20
C GLN A 187 -28.19 29.35 -62.86
N LEU A 188 -29.49 29.06 -62.83
CA LEU A 188 -30.17 28.63 -61.61
C LEU A 188 -29.52 27.38 -60.99
N LYS A 189 -29.07 26.44 -61.81
CA LYS A 189 -28.35 25.24 -61.35
C LYS A 189 -26.99 25.56 -60.74
N ILE A 190 -26.25 26.52 -61.32
CA ILE A 190 -24.97 27.01 -60.77
C ILE A 190 -25.24 27.64 -59.40
N PHE A 191 -26.21 28.56 -59.31
CA PHE A 191 -26.55 29.23 -58.06
C PHE A 191 -27.02 28.26 -56.97
N HIS A 192 -27.82 27.25 -57.31
CA HIS A 192 -28.18 26.21 -56.35
C HIS A 192 -26.95 25.47 -55.80
N GLY A 193 -25.98 25.16 -56.67
CA GLY A 193 -24.72 24.53 -56.25
C GLY A 193 -23.89 25.44 -55.34
N GLU A 194 -23.77 26.72 -55.68
CA GLU A 194 -23.02 27.71 -54.88
C GLU A 194 -23.67 27.95 -53.51
N VAL A 195 -24.99 28.13 -53.46
CA VAL A 195 -25.74 28.29 -52.19
C VAL A 195 -25.62 27.03 -51.33
N ALA A 196 -25.67 25.84 -51.94
CA ALA A 196 -25.46 24.59 -51.21
C ALA A 196 -24.04 24.49 -50.62
N ALA A 197 -23.01 24.88 -51.38
CA ALA A 197 -21.63 24.91 -50.90
C ALA A 197 -21.44 25.85 -49.69
N VAL A 198 -22.03 27.05 -49.73
CA VAL A 198 -22.06 27.97 -48.58
C VAL A 198 -22.67 27.30 -47.34
N GLY A 199 -23.77 26.55 -47.51
CA GLY A 199 -24.42 25.79 -46.44
C GLY A 199 -23.55 24.68 -45.85
N ASP A 200 -22.89 23.90 -46.70
CA ASP A 200 -21.99 22.84 -46.26
C ASP A 200 -20.79 23.41 -45.50
N SER A 201 -20.21 24.52 -45.97
CA SER A 201 -19.13 25.24 -45.30
C SER A 201 -19.54 25.76 -43.92
N LEU A 202 -20.73 26.36 -43.79
CA LEU A 202 -21.27 26.82 -42.50
C LEU A 202 -21.55 25.66 -41.54
N TYR A 203 -22.05 24.52 -42.05
CA TYR A 203 -22.26 23.33 -41.24
C TYR A 203 -20.94 22.76 -40.69
N ARG A 204 -19.88 22.71 -41.51
CA ARG A 204 -18.54 22.29 -41.06
C ARG A 204 -17.98 23.23 -39.99
N LEU A 205 -18.13 24.55 -40.18
CA LEU A 205 -17.73 25.55 -39.17
C LEU A 205 -18.48 25.35 -37.85
N ARG A 206 -19.78 25.05 -37.90
CA ARG A 206 -20.58 24.74 -36.71
C ARG A 206 -20.06 23.52 -35.95
N LEU A 207 -19.75 22.44 -36.67
CA LEU A 207 -19.19 21.23 -36.06
C LEU A 207 -17.86 21.52 -35.37
N PHE A 208 -16.99 22.28 -36.03
CA PHE A 208 -15.71 22.68 -35.47
C PHE A 208 -15.85 23.51 -34.18
N LEU A 209 -16.79 24.46 -34.13
CA LEU A 209 -17.04 25.25 -32.91
C LEU A 209 -17.47 24.38 -31.72
N LEU A 210 -18.23 23.31 -31.97
CA LEU A 210 -18.60 22.35 -30.94
C LEU A 210 -17.39 21.55 -30.45
N GLU A 211 -16.47 21.17 -31.35
CA GLU A 211 -15.22 20.49 -30.98
C GLU A 211 -14.33 21.36 -30.08
N MET A 212 -14.20 22.64 -30.41
CA MET A 212 -13.47 23.60 -29.57
C MET A 212 -14.10 23.72 -28.18
N GLU A 213 -15.42 23.76 -28.08
CA GLU A 213 -16.13 23.82 -26.79
C GLU A 213 -15.93 22.55 -25.95
N CYS A 214 -15.98 21.38 -26.59
CA CYS A 214 -15.65 20.10 -25.97
C CYS A 214 -14.21 20.08 -25.44
N LEU A 215 -13.24 20.51 -26.25
CA LEU A 215 -11.84 20.57 -25.86
C LEU A 215 -11.60 21.56 -24.71
N ASN A 216 -12.26 22.72 -24.73
CA ASN A 216 -12.23 23.69 -23.62
C ASN A 216 -12.74 23.05 -22.32
N THR A 217 -13.87 22.34 -22.41
CA THR A 217 -14.49 21.65 -21.27
C THR A 217 -13.55 20.60 -20.69
N SER A 218 -12.89 19.81 -21.54
CA SER A 218 -11.88 18.83 -21.11
C SER A 218 -10.64 19.49 -20.50
N PHE A 219 -10.16 20.61 -21.03
CA PHE A 219 -9.05 21.36 -20.40
C PHE A 219 -9.43 21.89 -19.02
N LYS A 220 -10.65 22.42 -18.86
CA LYS A 220 -11.17 22.94 -17.58
C LYS A 220 -11.38 21.83 -16.56
N SER A 221 -11.93 20.68 -16.96
CA SER A 221 -12.14 19.55 -16.04
C SER A 221 -10.82 18.97 -15.53
N LEU A 222 -9.78 18.97 -16.37
CA LEU A 222 -8.45 18.45 -16.01
C LEU A 222 -7.56 19.47 -15.32
N GLU A 223 -7.88 20.76 -15.33
CA GLU A 223 -7.06 21.83 -14.76
C GLU A 223 -6.67 21.62 -13.29
N PRO A 224 -7.56 21.19 -12.38
CA PRO A 224 -7.21 20.94 -10.98
C PRO A 224 -6.08 19.90 -10.83
N SER A 225 -5.98 18.94 -11.76
CA SER A 225 -4.93 17.90 -11.73
C SER A 225 -3.55 18.41 -12.12
N VAL A 226 -3.45 19.51 -12.89
CA VAL A 226 -2.19 19.97 -13.50
C VAL A 226 -1.19 20.37 -12.43
N THR A 227 -1.62 21.18 -11.47
CA THR A 227 -0.77 21.62 -10.36
C THR A 227 -0.37 20.44 -9.47
N LEU A 228 -1.31 19.52 -9.21
CA LEU A 228 -1.07 18.33 -8.40
C LEU A 228 -0.06 17.39 -9.06
N LEU A 229 -0.24 17.08 -10.35
CA LEU A 229 0.66 16.20 -11.09
C LEU A 229 2.03 16.84 -11.26
N GLY A 230 2.10 18.15 -11.52
CA GLY A 230 3.37 18.88 -11.57
C GLY A 230 4.14 18.80 -10.24
N SER A 231 3.46 19.03 -9.12
CA SER A 231 4.03 18.89 -7.77
C SER A 231 4.48 17.45 -7.49
N TRP A 232 3.63 16.48 -7.80
CA TRP A 232 3.91 15.06 -7.63
C TRP A 232 5.12 14.64 -8.45
N LEU A 233 5.23 15.03 -9.72
CA LEU A 233 6.37 14.72 -10.59
C LEU A 233 7.68 15.31 -10.07
N ASN A 234 7.66 16.53 -9.53
CA ASN A 234 8.85 17.13 -8.95
C ASN A 234 9.32 16.36 -7.71
N SER A 235 8.38 15.94 -6.86
CA SER A 235 8.68 15.19 -5.63
C SER A 235 9.08 13.74 -5.92
N SER A 236 8.40 13.05 -6.85
CA SER A 236 8.71 11.66 -7.23
C SER A 236 10.05 11.54 -7.95
N ASN A 237 10.45 12.54 -8.74
CA ASN A 237 11.78 12.57 -9.36
C ASN A 237 12.92 12.91 -8.39
N ASN A 238 12.62 13.28 -7.15
CA ASN A 238 13.63 13.59 -6.16
C ASN A 238 14.28 12.28 -5.66
N LYS A 239 15.60 12.15 -5.89
CA LYS A 239 16.37 10.97 -5.48
C LYS A 239 16.25 10.69 -3.98
N ALA A 240 16.28 11.73 -3.14
CA ALA A 240 16.17 11.56 -1.70
C ALA A 240 14.76 11.05 -1.30
N THR A 241 13.69 11.54 -1.94
CA THR A 241 12.34 11.03 -1.70
C THR A 241 12.22 9.56 -2.09
N LYS A 242 12.77 9.13 -3.24
CA LYS A 242 12.77 7.71 -3.64
C LYS A 242 13.53 6.84 -2.64
N THR A 243 14.75 7.25 -2.26
CA THR A 243 15.55 6.54 -1.26
C THR A 243 14.83 6.41 0.08
N GLN A 244 14.08 7.43 0.51
CA GLN A 244 13.31 7.37 1.75
C GLN A 244 12.07 6.47 1.64
N LEU A 245 11.38 6.47 0.49
CA LEU A 245 10.31 5.50 0.25
C LEU A 245 10.84 4.05 0.26
N ASP A 246 12.02 3.81 -0.33
CA ASP A 246 12.67 2.49 -0.27
C ASP A 246 13.04 2.12 1.18
N ALA A 247 13.52 3.08 1.98
CA ALA A 247 13.78 2.87 3.40
C ALA A 247 12.50 2.52 4.18
N PHE A 248 11.39 3.22 3.92
CA PHE A 248 10.08 2.90 4.53
C PHE A 248 9.60 1.52 4.09
N ASN A 249 9.76 1.19 2.81
CA ASN A 249 9.39 -0.10 2.27
C ASN A 249 10.14 -1.23 3.00
N ASN A 250 11.45 -1.06 3.19
CA ASN A 250 12.27 -2.00 3.95
C ASN A 250 11.86 -2.06 5.43
N LEU A 251 11.54 -0.91 6.04
CA LEU A 251 11.15 -0.85 7.44
C LEU A 251 9.83 -1.60 7.71
N PHE A 252 8.83 -1.39 6.85
CA PHE A 252 7.51 -1.98 6.99
C PHE A 252 7.41 -3.38 6.38
N SER A 253 8.39 -3.79 5.57
CA SER A 253 8.40 -5.11 4.93
C SER A 253 8.11 -6.24 5.91
N PRO A 254 7.11 -7.10 5.62
CA PRO A 254 6.84 -8.28 6.44
C PRO A 254 7.97 -9.31 6.32
N ILE A 255 8.77 -9.27 5.25
CA ILE A 255 9.82 -10.24 4.92
C ILE A 255 11.07 -10.05 5.77
N ASN A 256 11.41 -8.80 6.12
CA ASN A 256 12.58 -8.49 6.96
C ASN A 256 12.46 -9.05 8.39
N SER A 257 11.28 -9.54 8.78
CA SER A 257 11.03 -10.14 10.09
C SER A 257 11.33 -11.63 10.18
N VAL A 258 11.60 -12.34 9.07
CA VAL A 258 11.45 -13.80 9.06
C VAL A 258 12.69 -14.55 9.53
N PHE A 259 13.89 -13.98 9.39
CA PHE A 259 15.05 -14.39 10.17
C PHE A 259 16.18 -13.38 9.99
N SER A 260 16.59 -12.74 11.09
CA SER A 260 17.90 -12.12 11.15
C SER A 260 18.71 -12.83 12.21
N PRO A 261 19.97 -13.21 11.95
CA PRO A 261 20.88 -13.65 13.01
C PRO A 261 20.97 -12.63 14.15
N SER A 262 20.62 -11.36 13.89
CA SER A 262 20.55 -10.28 14.88
C SER A 262 19.29 -10.26 15.75
N GLN A 263 18.29 -11.12 15.53
CA GLN A 263 17.10 -11.17 16.39
C GLN A 263 17.48 -11.53 17.83
N VAL A 264 17.07 -10.70 18.78
CA VAL A 264 17.38 -10.82 20.21
C VAL A 264 16.17 -11.25 21.03
N LEU A 265 14.95 -11.07 20.50
CA LEU A 265 13.66 -11.39 21.12
C LEU A 265 13.00 -12.64 20.50
N ILE A 266 13.74 -13.46 19.73
CA ILE A 266 13.14 -14.60 19.00
C ILE A 266 12.44 -15.62 19.92
N GLY A 267 12.89 -15.76 21.16
CA GLY A 267 12.26 -16.58 22.20
C GLY A 267 11.18 -15.89 23.03
N LEU A 268 10.88 -14.63 22.71
CA LEU A 268 9.82 -13.79 23.28
C LEU A 268 8.88 -13.33 22.14
N PRO A 269 8.16 -14.24 21.46
CA PRO A 269 7.33 -13.89 20.30
C PRO A 269 6.22 -12.86 20.60
N ASN A 270 5.74 -12.79 21.84
CA ASN A 270 4.80 -11.76 22.34
C ASN A 270 5.51 -10.64 23.11
N LYS A 271 6.85 -10.56 23.02
CA LYS A 271 7.69 -9.44 23.45
C LYS A 271 7.40 -9.01 24.89
N SER A 272 6.81 -7.81 25.10
CA SER A 272 6.48 -7.27 26.43
C SER A 272 5.69 -8.25 27.29
N LYS A 273 4.66 -8.90 26.73
CA LYS A 273 3.77 -9.83 27.44
C LYS A 273 4.49 -11.10 27.88
N ASP A 274 5.43 -11.58 27.07
CA ASP A 274 6.21 -12.76 27.42
C ASP A 274 7.17 -12.46 28.59
N LEU A 275 7.74 -11.24 28.64
CA LEU A 275 8.54 -10.80 29.79
C LEU A 275 7.70 -10.66 31.07
N GLU A 276 6.48 -10.12 30.98
CA GLU A 276 5.55 -10.07 32.13
C GLU A 276 5.15 -11.47 32.62
N MET A 277 5.07 -12.43 31.69
CA MET A 277 4.69 -13.82 32.00
C MET A 277 5.79 -14.59 32.74
N LEU A 278 7.06 -14.20 32.63
CA LEU A 278 8.20 -14.88 33.29
C LEU A 278 7.99 -15.08 34.79
N ALA A 279 7.44 -14.08 35.49
CA ALA A 279 7.19 -14.17 36.92
C ALA A 279 6.22 -15.31 37.28
N LYS A 280 5.25 -15.59 36.39
CA LYS A 280 4.29 -16.71 36.52
C LYS A 280 4.92 -18.03 36.10
N ASP A 281 5.79 -18.01 35.09
CA ASP A 281 6.52 -19.19 34.64
C ASP A 281 7.39 -19.78 35.75
N PHE A 282 8.01 -18.95 36.59
CA PHE A 282 8.77 -19.44 37.76
C PHE A 282 7.92 -20.18 38.79
N GLU A 283 6.59 -20.01 38.78
CA GLU A 283 5.67 -20.77 39.63
C GLU A 283 5.21 -22.10 39.01
N ASN A 284 5.48 -22.31 37.72
CA ASN A 284 5.07 -23.49 36.99
C ASN A 284 5.75 -24.76 37.56
N LYS A 285 4.94 -25.77 37.89
CA LYS A 285 5.43 -27.03 38.49
C LYS A 285 6.39 -27.80 37.57
N TRP A 286 6.10 -27.85 36.27
CA TRP A 286 6.96 -28.52 35.31
C TRP A 286 8.30 -27.80 35.18
N LEU A 287 8.31 -26.46 35.16
CA LEU A 287 9.55 -25.70 35.11
C LEU A 287 10.40 -25.87 36.37
N LYS A 288 9.78 -25.86 37.56
CA LYS A 288 10.46 -26.15 38.83
C LYS A 288 11.11 -27.54 38.81
N GLU A 289 10.38 -28.54 38.32
CA GLU A 289 10.92 -29.90 38.16
C GLU A 289 12.10 -29.94 37.18
N MET A 290 11.94 -29.32 36.01
CA MET A 290 12.93 -29.27 34.93
C MET A 290 14.23 -28.56 35.34
N LEU A 291 14.13 -27.41 36.02
CA LEU A 291 15.30 -26.56 36.32
C LEU A 291 15.92 -26.83 37.70
N ASN A 292 15.11 -27.19 38.69
CA ASN A 292 15.55 -27.32 40.08
C ASN A 292 14.89 -28.48 40.84
N LYS A 293 14.58 -29.61 40.18
CA LYS A 293 14.05 -30.83 40.82
C LYS A 293 12.83 -30.58 41.74
N GLY A 294 12.00 -29.62 41.36
CA GLY A 294 10.77 -29.25 42.06
C GLY A 294 10.94 -28.17 43.14
N PHE A 295 12.18 -27.76 43.45
CA PHE A 295 12.47 -26.68 44.40
C PHE A 295 12.18 -25.28 43.81
N SER A 296 12.23 -24.25 44.67
CA SER A 296 11.94 -22.88 44.26
C SER A 296 12.92 -22.36 43.20
N LEU A 297 12.43 -21.47 42.33
CA LEU A 297 13.21 -20.74 41.31
C LEU A 297 13.41 -19.26 41.69
N ASP A 298 13.17 -18.88 42.95
CA ASP A 298 13.24 -17.49 43.42
C ASP A 298 14.62 -16.84 43.16
N GLU A 299 15.71 -17.58 43.31
CA GLU A 299 17.05 -17.05 43.00
C GLU A 299 17.21 -16.67 41.53
N LEU A 300 16.63 -17.46 40.61
CA LEU A 300 16.64 -17.17 39.19
C LEU A 300 15.72 -15.99 38.85
N LYS A 301 14.56 -15.93 39.50
CA LYS A 301 13.59 -14.83 39.39
C LYS A 301 14.20 -13.49 39.80
N VAL A 302 14.90 -13.45 40.94
CA VAL A 302 15.62 -12.24 41.41
C VAL A 302 16.73 -11.85 40.44
N ALA A 303 17.51 -12.82 39.97
CA ALA A 303 18.61 -12.56 39.04
C ALA A 303 18.15 -11.97 37.70
N LEU A 304 16.95 -12.35 37.22
CA LEU A 304 16.35 -11.90 35.96
C LEU A 304 15.43 -10.68 36.09
N LEU A 305 15.18 -10.18 37.30
CA LEU A 305 14.28 -9.05 37.55
C LEU A 305 14.61 -7.80 36.72
N PRO A 306 15.87 -7.40 36.51
CA PRO A 306 16.19 -6.24 35.67
C PRO A 306 15.69 -6.38 34.23
N VAL A 307 15.78 -7.58 33.64
CA VAL A 307 15.27 -7.83 32.28
C VAL A 307 13.74 -7.85 32.27
N CYS A 308 13.09 -8.38 33.31
CA CYS A 308 11.63 -8.30 33.42
C CYS A 308 11.12 -6.85 33.44
N ASN A 309 11.86 -5.93 34.07
CA ASN A 309 11.46 -4.53 34.20
C ASN A 309 11.45 -3.75 32.88
N ILE A 310 12.07 -4.25 31.80
CA ILE A 310 12.00 -3.60 30.49
C ILE A 310 10.66 -3.84 29.77
N SER A 311 9.78 -4.71 30.30
CA SER A 311 8.51 -5.05 29.66
C SER A 311 7.62 -3.83 29.38
N SER A 312 7.58 -2.87 30.32
CA SER A 312 6.81 -1.63 30.15
C SER A 312 7.37 -0.74 29.02
N GLU A 313 8.70 -0.72 28.87
CA GLU A 313 9.34 0.00 27.77
C GLU A 313 8.98 -0.65 26.43
N LEU A 314 9.03 -1.99 26.34
CA LEU A 314 8.63 -2.72 25.13
C LEU A 314 7.14 -2.52 24.81
N ALA A 315 6.27 -2.57 25.82
CA ALA A 315 4.84 -2.34 25.64
C ALA A 315 4.56 -0.94 25.05
N SER A 316 5.31 0.07 25.49
CA SER A 316 5.20 1.43 24.96
C SER A 316 5.70 1.60 23.52
N VAL A 317 6.52 0.67 23.04
CA VAL A 317 7.05 0.61 21.66
C VAL A 317 6.12 -0.16 20.74
N GLU A 318 5.45 -1.18 21.27
CA GLU A 318 4.43 -1.95 20.58
C GLU A 318 3.16 -1.13 20.29
N GLU A 319 2.89 -0.11 21.10
CA GLU A 319 1.79 0.83 20.90
C GLU A 319 1.92 1.55 19.56
N GLY A 320 0.96 1.34 18.66
CA GLY A 320 0.98 1.90 17.31
C GLY A 320 1.77 1.11 16.27
N TRP A 321 2.62 0.15 16.68
CA TRP A 321 3.44 -0.67 15.77
C TRP A 321 2.96 -2.13 15.68
N THR A 322 1.64 -2.31 15.57
CA THR A 322 1.02 -3.63 15.48
C THR A 322 1.20 -4.25 14.10
N LYS A 323 1.17 -5.60 14.00
CA LYS A 323 1.30 -6.32 12.73
C LYS A 323 0.28 -5.84 11.65
N PRO A 324 -1.02 -5.62 11.96
CA PRO A 324 -1.97 -5.10 10.98
C PRO A 324 -1.61 -3.69 10.48
N LYS A 325 -1.20 -2.78 11.38
CA LYS A 325 -0.78 -1.42 11.01
C LYS A 325 0.48 -1.43 10.15
N LYS A 326 1.48 -2.23 10.54
CA LYS A 326 2.72 -2.40 9.77
C LYS A 326 2.45 -2.86 8.34
N MET A 327 1.50 -3.78 8.15
CA MET A 327 1.08 -4.25 6.83
C MET A 327 0.42 -3.13 6.01
N LEU A 328 -0.48 -2.35 6.60
CA LEU A 328 -1.10 -1.21 5.94
C LEU A 328 -0.06 -0.17 5.49
N TYR A 329 0.94 0.16 6.33
CA TYR A 329 2.02 1.06 5.95
C TYR A 329 2.87 0.52 4.80
N PHE A 330 3.16 -0.79 4.81
CA PHE A 330 3.86 -1.45 3.72
C PHE A 330 3.08 -1.33 2.41
N GLU A 331 1.78 -1.62 2.42
CA GLU A 331 0.91 -1.53 1.24
C GLU A 331 0.85 -0.10 0.67
N ILE A 332 0.69 0.92 1.53
CA ILE A 332 0.67 2.33 1.12
C ILE A 332 1.97 2.70 0.40
N VAL A 333 3.12 2.35 0.98
CA VAL A 333 4.44 2.66 0.41
C VAL A 333 4.66 1.90 -0.90
N GLN A 334 4.26 0.62 -0.97
CA GLN A 334 4.36 -0.20 -2.17
C GLN A 334 3.49 0.33 -3.31
N GLN A 335 2.23 0.66 -3.04
CA GLN A 335 1.34 1.27 -4.02
C GLN A 335 1.94 2.57 -4.57
N THR A 336 2.54 3.40 -3.71
CA THR A 336 3.24 4.62 -4.14
C THR A 336 4.43 4.32 -5.04
N LEU A 337 5.31 3.39 -4.65
CA LEU A 337 6.49 3.01 -5.43
C LEU A 337 6.09 2.43 -6.79
N MET A 338 5.05 1.59 -6.84
CA MET A 338 4.51 1.03 -8.08
C MET A 338 3.96 2.12 -9.02
N THR A 339 3.16 3.07 -8.50
CA THR A 339 2.66 4.18 -9.31
C THR A 339 3.81 5.03 -9.85
N ILE A 340 4.87 5.29 -9.07
CA ILE A 340 6.08 5.97 -9.57
C ILE A 340 6.69 5.21 -10.74
N ARG A 341 6.92 3.90 -10.60
CA ARG A 341 7.49 3.06 -11.67
C ARG A 341 6.62 3.08 -12.94
N ASN A 342 5.30 2.93 -12.79
CA ASN A 342 4.37 2.88 -13.92
C ASN A 342 4.24 4.23 -14.64
N VAL A 343 4.18 5.33 -13.89
CA VAL A 343 4.14 6.68 -14.46
C VAL A 343 5.47 7.01 -15.15
N ASP A 344 6.62 6.65 -14.56
CA ASP A 344 7.95 6.87 -15.15
C ASP A 344 8.11 6.17 -16.52
N LYS A 345 7.53 4.96 -16.71
CA LYS A 345 7.52 4.24 -18.01
C LYS A 345 6.90 5.06 -19.15
N LEU A 346 5.96 5.95 -18.86
CA LEU A 346 5.25 6.76 -19.86
C LEU A 346 5.95 8.08 -20.23
N ASN A 347 7.14 8.36 -19.68
CA ASN A 347 7.83 9.64 -19.84
C ASN A 347 6.93 10.85 -19.50
N PRO A 348 6.52 10.96 -18.22
CA PRO A 348 5.42 11.84 -17.81
C PRO A 348 5.76 13.33 -17.98
N LYS A 349 7.04 13.70 -17.89
CA LYS A 349 7.50 15.09 -18.14
C LYS A 349 7.21 15.53 -19.58
N ARG A 350 7.42 14.64 -20.56
CA ARG A 350 7.13 14.91 -21.96
C ARG A 350 5.62 15.07 -22.17
N LEU A 351 4.82 14.17 -21.59
CA LEU A 351 3.36 14.18 -21.70
C LEU A 351 2.76 15.43 -21.03
N PHE A 352 3.21 15.76 -19.82
CA PHE A 352 2.82 16.97 -19.10
C PHE A 352 3.11 18.23 -19.91
N LYS A 353 4.33 18.37 -20.46
CA LYS A 353 4.69 19.51 -21.32
C LYS A 353 3.86 19.56 -22.60
N SER A 354 3.53 18.41 -23.18
CA SER A 354 2.65 18.32 -24.35
C SER A 354 1.25 18.83 -24.03
N PHE A 355 0.69 18.45 -22.89
CA PHE A 355 -0.61 18.94 -22.41
C PHE A 355 -0.58 20.46 -22.16
N SER A 356 0.42 20.98 -21.44
CA SER A 356 0.53 22.42 -21.19
C SER A 356 0.66 23.24 -22.48
N ARG A 357 1.41 22.73 -23.47
CA ARG A 357 1.52 23.36 -24.78
C ARG A 357 0.19 23.33 -25.54
N ALA A 358 -0.51 22.19 -25.52
CA ALA A 358 -1.82 22.06 -26.15
C ALA A 358 -2.81 23.08 -25.55
N LYS A 359 -2.85 23.21 -24.22
CA LYS A 359 -3.68 24.20 -23.52
C LYS A 359 -3.28 25.63 -23.89
N ALA A 360 -1.99 25.98 -23.85
CA ALA A 360 -1.53 27.33 -24.18
C ALA A 360 -1.86 27.72 -25.63
N ASN A 361 -1.66 26.80 -26.57
CA ASN A 361 -2.07 27.00 -27.96
C ASN A 361 -3.59 27.22 -28.02
N PHE A 362 -4.38 26.35 -27.38
CA PHE A 362 -5.84 26.47 -27.33
C PHE A 362 -6.31 27.82 -26.75
N THR A 363 -5.69 28.31 -25.66
CA THR A 363 -6.03 29.62 -25.06
C THR A 363 -5.73 30.80 -26.00
N GLN A 364 -4.64 30.76 -26.78
CA GLN A 364 -4.37 31.80 -27.81
C GLN A 364 -5.42 31.83 -28.94
N LEU A 365 -6.31 30.84 -28.95
CA LEU A 365 -7.33 30.59 -29.95
C LEU A 365 -8.73 30.66 -29.37
N ASP A 366 -8.87 30.93 -28.06
CA ASP A 366 -10.17 31.19 -27.45
C ASP A 366 -10.78 32.43 -28.11
N PRO A 367 -11.88 32.30 -28.84
CA PRO A 367 -12.44 33.43 -29.55
C PRO A 367 -13.00 34.50 -28.62
N ALA A 368 -13.31 34.14 -27.38
CA ALA A 368 -13.70 35.11 -26.36
C ALA A 368 -12.53 36.04 -25.97
N ASP A 369 -11.29 35.54 -25.99
CA ASP A 369 -10.09 36.33 -25.67
C ASP A 369 -9.64 37.21 -26.84
N LYS A 370 -9.86 36.78 -28.10
CA LYS A 370 -9.49 37.55 -29.30
C LYS A 370 -10.56 38.52 -29.82
N PHE A 371 -11.85 38.15 -29.75
CA PHE A 371 -12.96 38.90 -30.33
C PHE A 371 -13.99 39.39 -29.29
N GLY A 372 -13.88 38.92 -28.04
CA GLY A 372 -14.86 39.15 -26.99
C GLY A 372 -15.96 38.08 -27.00
N ALA A 373 -16.40 37.66 -25.80
CA ALA A 373 -17.45 36.65 -25.64
C ALA A 373 -18.75 37.01 -26.39
N SER A 374 -19.12 38.30 -26.41
CA SER A 374 -20.31 38.79 -27.11
C SER A 374 -20.25 38.59 -28.63
N GLU A 375 -19.08 38.75 -29.26
CA GLU A 375 -18.94 38.54 -30.71
C GLU A 375 -18.93 37.05 -31.06
N THR A 376 -18.39 36.21 -30.16
CA THR A 376 -18.43 34.75 -30.31
C THR A 376 -19.86 34.22 -30.26
N ASP A 377 -20.67 34.73 -29.32
CA ASP A 377 -22.08 34.35 -29.22
C ASP A 377 -22.90 34.84 -30.42
N LYS A 378 -22.60 36.04 -30.95
CA LYS A 378 -23.21 36.53 -32.19
C LYS A 378 -22.92 35.60 -33.36
N LEU A 379 -21.68 35.13 -33.51
CA LEU A 379 -21.33 34.17 -34.56
C LEU A 379 -22.05 32.84 -34.38
N LYS A 380 -22.07 32.28 -33.16
CA LYS A 380 -22.80 31.03 -32.86
C LYS A 380 -24.28 31.18 -33.22
N ASN A 381 -24.91 32.27 -32.81
CA ASN A 381 -26.31 32.55 -33.10
C ASN A 381 -26.56 32.70 -34.60
N LEU A 382 -25.65 33.37 -35.32
CA LEU A 382 -25.74 33.55 -36.77
C LEU A 382 -25.62 32.21 -37.51
N ILE A 383 -24.62 31.38 -37.18
CA ILE A 383 -24.44 30.05 -37.78
C ILE A 383 -25.56 29.08 -37.42
N ASN A 384 -26.20 29.26 -36.25
CA ASN A 384 -27.38 28.47 -35.88
C ASN A 384 -28.68 28.97 -36.54
N SER A 385 -28.67 30.18 -37.11
CA SER A 385 -29.82 30.82 -37.77
C SER A 385 -29.66 30.80 -39.30
N THR A 386 -29.55 29.60 -39.88
CA THR A 386 -29.39 29.41 -41.34
C THR A 386 -30.70 29.53 -42.12
N THR A 387 -31.79 30.01 -41.52
CA THR A 387 -33.12 30.06 -42.16
C THR A 387 -33.09 30.80 -43.51
N ALA A 388 -32.43 31.96 -43.59
CA ALA A 388 -32.35 32.73 -44.83
C ALA A 388 -31.62 31.98 -45.95
N LEU A 389 -30.60 31.20 -45.61
CA LEU A 389 -29.84 30.36 -46.54
C LEU A 389 -30.67 29.14 -46.98
N GLU A 390 -31.27 28.44 -46.01
CA GLU A 390 -32.10 27.27 -46.25
C GLU A 390 -33.32 27.59 -47.11
N ASP A 391 -33.97 28.74 -46.86
CA ASP A 391 -35.11 29.20 -47.65
C ASP A 391 -34.73 29.40 -49.13
N VAL A 392 -33.62 30.09 -49.40
CA VAL A 392 -33.11 30.30 -50.77
C VAL A 392 -32.72 28.97 -51.42
N ARG A 393 -32.02 28.09 -50.68
CA ARG A 393 -31.62 26.76 -51.16
C ARG A 393 -32.83 25.91 -51.55
N ASN A 394 -33.84 25.87 -50.68
CA ASN A 394 -35.04 25.07 -50.88
C ASN A 394 -35.88 25.59 -52.05
N ASP A 395 -36.00 26.91 -52.19
CA ASP A 395 -36.74 27.51 -53.31
C ASP A 395 -36.04 27.25 -54.65
N LEU A 396 -34.71 27.40 -54.72
CA LEU A 396 -33.91 27.02 -55.88
C LEU A 396 -34.03 25.53 -56.21
N SER A 397 -33.95 24.67 -55.19
CA SER A 397 -34.11 23.22 -55.35
C SER A 397 -35.51 22.86 -55.88
N PHE A 398 -36.55 23.51 -55.38
CA PHE A 398 -37.92 23.29 -55.85
C PHE A 398 -38.11 23.74 -57.31
N LEU A 399 -37.57 24.91 -57.69
CA LEU A 399 -37.56 25.37 -59.07
C LEU A 399 -36.90 24.33 -59.99
N LEU A 400 -35.72 23.83 -59.63
CA LEU A 400 -34.93 22.91 -60.46
C LEU A 400 -35.50 21.49 -60.50
N ASN A 401 -35.89 20.94 -59.35
CA ASN A 401 -36.19 19.52 -59.16
C ASN A 401 -37.69 19.21 -59.08
N SER A 402 -38.56 20.22 -59.05
CA SER A 402 -40.01 20.03 -59.08
C SER A 402 -40.68 20.73 -60.27
N ILE A 403 -40.30 21.98 -60.58
CA ILE A 403 -40.94 22.74 -61.65
C ILE A 403 -40.25 22.45 -63.01
N PHE A 404 -38.93 22.57 -63.07
CA PHE A 404 -38.16 22.43 -64.32
C PHE A 404 -37.63 21.01 -64.58
N THR A 405 -38.06 20.00 -63.81
CA THR A 405 -37.61 18.61 -63.96
C THR A 405 -37.81 18.05 -65.38
N ASP A 406 -38.94 18.40 -65.99
CA ASP A 406 -39.32 17.96 -67.33
C ASP A 406 -38.95 18.97 -68.43
N PHE A 407 -38.14 19.99 -68.10
CA PHE A 407 -37.67 20.97 -69.07
C PHE A 407 -36.68 20.31 -70.04
N ASN A 408 -37.03 20.29 -71.32
CA ASN A 408 -36.25 19.60 -72.35
C ASN A 408 -35.85 20.57 -73.47
N GLU A 409 -34.55 20.86 -73.55
CA GLU A 409 -33.97 21.73 -74.59
C GLU A 409 -34.17 21.17 -76.01
N THR A 410 -34.17 19.84 -76.16
CA THR A 410 -34.36 19.18 -77.46
C THR A 410 -35.80 19.36 -77.97
N GLU A 411 -36.79 19.30 -77.07
CA GLU A 411 -38.21 19.57 -77.40
C GLU A 411 -38.39 21.00 -77.93
N ILE A 412 -37.73 21.98 -77.30
CA ILE A 412 -37.77 23.39 -77.71
C ILE A 412 -37.04 23.60 -79.03
N GLY A 413 -35.87 22.99 -79.23
CA GLY A 413 -35.12 23.06 -80.48
C GLY A 413 -35.87 22.45 -81.67
N PHE A 414 -36.58 21.34 -81.44
CA PHE A 414 -37.47 20.75 -82.46
C PHE A 414 -38.67 21.66 -82.76
N LEU A 415 -39.30 22.23 -81.73
CA LEU A 415 -40.39 23.19 -81.91
C LEU A 415 -39.92 24.41 -82.71
N TYR A 416 -38.75 24.97 -82.36
CA TYR A 416 -38.10 26.09 -83.05
C TYR A 416 -37.88 25.82 -84.54
N SER A 417 -37.18 24.73 -84.85
CA SER A 417 -36.86 24.35 -86.23
C SER A 417 -38.11 24.08 -87.07
N SER A 418 -39.15 23.49 -86.46
CA SER A 418 -40.43 23.24 -87.12
C SER A 418 -41.23 24.51 -87.46
N LEU A 419 -40.96 25.61 -86.76
CA LEU A 419 -41.63 26.91 -86.94
C LEU A 419 -40.91 27.83 -87.93
N LEU A 420 -39.60 27.66 -88.12
CA LEU A 420 -38.81 28.43 -89.11
C LEU A 420 -39.30 28.26 -90.55
N ALA A 421 -39.89 27.11 -90.88
CA ALA A 421 -40.36 26.78 -92.23
C ALA A 421 -41.78 27.29 -92.56
N LEU A 422 -42.46 27.97 -91.62
CA LEU A 422 -43.86 28.36 -91.76
C LEU A 422 -44.03 29.84 -92.09
N LYS A 423 -45.17 30.20 -92.70
CA LYS A 423 -45.59 31.59 -92.87
C LYS A 423 -46.10 32.15 -91.54
N ASP A 424 -46.04 33.48 -91.38
CA ASP A 424 -46.26 34.16 -90.10
C ASP A 424 -47.62 33.87 -89.43
N LYS A 425 -48.69 33.71 -90.19
CA LYS A 425 -50.02 33.33 -89.66
C LYS A 425 -50.07 31.88 -89.16
N ASP A 426 -49.30 30.99 -89.78
CA ASP A 426 -49.30 29.55 -89.47
C ASP A 426 -48.43 29.22 -88.24
N LYS A 427 -47.45 30.09 -87.92
CA LYS A 427 -46.58 29.96 -86.74
C LYS A 427 -47.36 30.06 -85.43
N VAL A 428 -48.22 31.07 -85.30
CA VAL A 428 -49.02 31.32 -84.08
C VAL A 428 -49.99 30.17 -83.84
N GLU A 429 -50.66 29.69 -84.89
CA GLU A 429 -51.63 28.60 -84.79
C GLU A 429 -50.95 27.26 -84.46
N ARG A 430 -49.78 26.98 -85.06
CA ARG A 430 -49.01 25.77 -84.74
C ARG A 430 -48.45 25.79 -83.31
N LEU A 431 -47.98 26.94 -82.85
CA LEU A 431 -47.57 27.12 -81.46
C LEU A 431 -48.76 26.89 -80.51
N ARG A 432 -49.91 27.53 -80.77
CA ARG A 432 -51.10 27.38 -79.94
C ARG A 432 -51.55 25.92 -79.79
N ASN A 433 -51.52 25.17 -80.89
CA ASN A 433 -51.98 23.78 -80.92
C ASN A 433 -50.90 22.76 -80.52
N SER A 434 -49.68 23.21 -80.19
CA SER A 434 -48.61 22.32 -79.75
C SER A 434 -48.89 21.78 -78.34
N PRO A 435 -48.81 20.45 -78.10
CA PRO A 435 -48.88 19.89 -76.76
C PRO A 435 -47.85 20.48 -75.79
N LEU A 436 -46.72 20.95 -76.31
CA LEU A 436 -45.65 21.59 -75.54
C LEU A 436 -46.08 22.93 -74.95
N THR A 437 -46.98 23.66 -75.61
CA THR A 437 -47.42 24.99 -75.16
C THR A 437 -48.17 24.92 -73.84
N ASN A 438 -49.05 23.93 -73.67
CA ASN A 438 -49.75 23.72 -72.40
C ASN A 438 -48.80 23.21 -71.31
N LYS A 439 -47.84 22.34 -71.65
CA LYS A 439 -46.79 21.87 -70.74
C LYS A 439 -45.96 23.04 -70.20
N TYR A 440 -45.40 23.87 -71.09
CA TYR A 440 -44.57 25.01 -70.67
C TYR A 440 -45.38 26.11 -69.99
N ARG A 441 -46.65 26.31 -70.37
CA ARG A 441 -47.54 27.24 -69.66
C ARG A 441 -47.68 26.85 -68.19
N GLN A 442 -48.05 25.60 -67.90
CA GLN A 442 -48.18 25.12 -66.51
C GLN A 442 -46.87 25.23 -65.73
N MET A 443 -45.76 24.94 -66.39
CA MET A 443 -44.42 25.06 -65.83
C MET A 443 -44.09 26.52 -65.45
N PHE A 444 -44.28 27.48 -66.37
CA PHE A 444 -43.98 28.89 -66.12
C PHE A 444 -44.99 29.59 -65.22
N ASP A 445 -46.25 29.15 -65.19
CA ASP A 445 -47.23 29.58 -64.19
C ASP A 445 -46.75 29.21 -62.77
N SER A 446 -46.30 27.97 -62.59
CA SER A 446 -45.75 27.49 -61.31
C SER A 446 -44.41 28.14 -60.97
N ALA A 447 -43.55 28.34 -61.98
CA ALA A 447 -42.25 28.99 -61.83
C ALA A 447 -42.38 30.46 -61.40
N ASN A 448 -43.35 31.21 -61.96
CA ASN A 448 -43.49 32.63 -61.65
C ASN A 448 -43.86 32.86 -60.18
N VAL A 449 -44.76 32.05 -59.63
CA VAL A 449 -45.09 32.12 -58.19
C VAL A 449 -43.85 31.86 -57.35
N LYS A 450 -43.11 30.80 -57.68
CA LYS A 450 -41.95 30.39 -56.88
C LYS A 450 -40.75 31.32 -57.02
N ILE A 451 -40.48 31.86 -58.21
CA ILE A 451 -39.36 32.78 -58.42
C ILE A 451 -39.61 34.12 -57.70
N GLN A 452 -40.86 34.59 -57.62
CA GLN A 452 -41.22 35.78 -56.84
C GLN A 452 -41.04 35.56 -55.33
N GLU A 453 -41.40 34.38 -54.82
CA GLU A 453 -41.10 34.00 -53.43
C GLU A 453 -39.60 34.02 -53.17
N LEU A 454 -38.80 33.45 -54.08
CA LEU A 454 -37.34 33.43 -54.00
C LEU A 454 -36.77 34.86 -53.98
N GLU A 455 -37.17 35.72 -54.93
CA GLU A 455 -36.75 37.12 -55.01
C GLU A 455 -37.00 37.87 -53.70
N SER A 456 -38.17 37.69 -53.09
CA SER A 456 -38.53 38.34 -51.82
C SER A 456 -37.62 37.97 -50.63
N LYS A 457 -36.86 36.87 -50.76
CA LYS A 457 -35.95 36.35 -49.73
C LYS A 457 -34.49 36.73 -49.98
N LEU A 458 -34.12 37.20 -51.18
CA LEU A 458 -32.72 37.46 -51.56
C LEU A 458 -32.09 38.58 -50.73
N ASP A 459 -32.85 39.63 -50.37
CA ASP A 459 -32.34 40.69 -49.49
C ASP A 459 -31.93 40.14 -48.12
N LYS A 460 -32.78 39.30 -47.50
CA LYS A 460 -32.48 38.66 -46.22
C LYS A 460 -31.26 37.74 -46.31
N PHE A 461 -31.14 37.00 -47.41
CA PHE A 461 -29.98 36.14 -47.65
C PHE A 461 -28.70 36.96 -47.86
N ARG A 462 -28.76 38.07 -48.61
CA ARG A 462 -27.64 39.00 -48.79
C ARG A 462 -27.18 39.58 -47.46
N ASP A 463 -28.12 39.98 -46.60
CA ASP A 463 -27.83 40.53 -45.27
C ASP A 463 -27.21 39.46 -44.37
N PHE A 464 -27.74 38.24 -44.39
CA PHE A 464 -27.17 37.07 -43.71
C PHE A 464 -25.72 36.80 -44.17
N HIS A 465 -25.50 36.70 -45.48
CA HIS A 465 -24.18 36.46 -46.05
C HIS A 465 -23.19 37.55 -45.65
N SER A 466 -23.59 38.83 -45.73
CA SER A 466 -22.77 39.97 -45.32
C SER A 466 -22.44 39.95 -43.82
N ALA A 467 -23.36 39.46 -42.98
CA ALA A 467 -23.12 39.29 -41.55
C ALA A 467 -22.10 38.18 -41.29
N VAL A 468 -22.15 37.06 -42.03
CA VAL A 468 -21.20 35.95 -41.90
C VAL A 468 -19.79 36.39 -42.31
N LEU A 469 -19.64 37.15 -43.41
CA LEU A 469 -18.34 37.63 -43.90
C LEU A 469 -17.56 38.47 -42.88
N LYS A 470 -18.25 39.19 -41.98
CA LYS A 470 -17.59 39.96 -40.91
C LYS A 470 -16.75 39.09 -39.96
N PHE A 471 -17.02 37.79 -39.92
CA PHE A 471 -16.30 36.83 -39.09
C PHE A 471 -15.18 36.09 -39.83
N LYS A 472 -14.80 36.52 -41.04
CA LYS A 472 -13.66 35.93 -41.77
C LYS A 472 -12.37 35.82 -40.91
N PRO A 473 -11.89 36.89 -40.23
CA PRO A 473 -10.66 36.80 -39.44
C PRO A 473 -10.72 35.77 -38.31
N PHE A 474 -11.94 35.51 -37.80
CA PHE A 474 -12.18 34.47 -36.79
C PHE A 474 -12.03 33.09 -37.41
N VAL A 475 -12.61 32.86 -38.60
CA VAL A 475 -12.55 31.55 -39.26
C VAL A 475 -11.14 31.22 -39.74
N ASP A 476 -10.40 32.21 -40.25
CA ASP A 476 -8.99 32.03 -40.63
C ASP A 476 -8.15 31.58 -39.42
N GLY A 477 -8.35 32.21 -38.25
CA GLY A 477 -7.69 31.80 -37.02
C GLY A 477 -8.09 30.39 -36.54
N VAL A 478 -9.33 29.99 -36.77
CA VAL A 478 -9.89 28.65 -36.49
C VAL A 478 -9.25 27.57 -37.38
N ILE A 479 -9.08 27.85 -38.67
CA ILE A 479 -8.47 26.93 -39.64
C ILE A 479 -6.99 26.66 -39.30
N ASP A 480 -6.26 27.67 -38.83
CA ASP A 480 -4.88 27.49 -38.36
C ASP A 480 -4.80 26.48 -37.19
N VAL A 481 -5.79 26.48 -36.29
CA VAL A 481 -5.89 25.53 -35.17
C VAL A 481 -6.28 24.14 -35.62
N SER A 482 -7.16 24.04 -36.61
CA SER A 482 -7.77 22.77 -37.02
C SER A 482 -6.71 21.74 -37.41
N THR A 483 -5.59 22.21 -37.99
CA THR A 483 -4.40 21.41 -38.30
C THR A 483 -3.72 20.79 -37.07
N SER A 484 -3.94 21.38 -35.90
CA SER A 484 -3.33 21.01 -34.62
C SER A 484 -4.30 20.36 -33.63
N ILE A 485 -5.62 20.37 -33.86
CA ILE A 485 -6.63 19.81 -32.94
C ILE A 485 -6.37 18.35 -32.62
N ASP A 486 -6.07 17.51 -33.63
CA ASP A 486 -5.79 16.09 -33.41
C ASP A 486 -4.61 15.88 -32.45
N SER A 487 -3.58 16.73 -32.59
CA SER A 487 -2.42 16.71 -31.70
C SER A 487 -2.78 17.13 -30.27
N MET A 488 -3.72 18.07 -30.10
CA MET A 488 -4.23 18.52 -28.80
C MET A 488 -5.09 17.43 -28.14
N ILE A 489 -6.03 16.83 -28.88
CA ILE A 489 -6.85 15.70 -28.41
C ILE A 489 -5.93 14.56 -27.95
N LYS A 490 -4.92 14.21 -28.77
CA LYS A 490 -3.93 13.19 -28.40
C LYS A 490 -3.13 13.57 -27.16
N ALA A 491 -2.77 14.84 -26.99
CA ALA A 491 -2.10 15.31 -25.79
C ALA A 491 -2.99 15.18 -24.54
N VAL A 492 -4.28 15.51 -24.64
CA VAL A 492 -5.27 15.32 -23.55
C VAL A 492 -5.46 13.84 -23.25
N ALA A 493 -5.64 13.00 -24.26
CA ALA A 493 -5.82 11.55 -24.07
C ALA A 493 -4.62 10.91 -23.37
N ASN A 494 -3.40 11.24 -23.80
CA ASN A 494 -2.19 10.75 -23.14
C ASN A 494 -2.07 11.24 -21.70
N TYR A 495 -2.47 12.48 -21.43
CA TYR A 495 -2.49 13.04 -20.08
C TYR A 495 -3.50 12.32 -19.17
N VAL A 496 -4.72 12.06 -19.67
CA VAL A 496 -5.73 11.26 -18.95
C VAL A 496 -5.21 9.85 -18.67
N ASN A 497 -4.55 9.21 -19.63
CA ASN A 497 -3.97 7.87 -19.42
C ASN A 497 -2.92 7.85 -18.31
N VAL A 498 -2.15 8.92 -18.12
CA VAL A 498 -1.25 9.06 -16.97
C VAL A 498 -2.04 9.16 -15.67
N LEU A 499 -3.11 9.97 -15.62
CA LEU A 499 -3.94 10.11 -14.43
C LEU A 499 -4.65 8.80 -14.04
N LYS A 500 -5.02 7.96 -15.01
CA LYS A 500 -5.63 6.64 -14.77
C LYS A 500 -4.71 5.65 -14.05
N LEU A 501 -3.39 5.91 -13.98
CA LEU A 501 -2.45 5.09 -13.21
C LEU A 501 -2.47 5.36 -11.70
N PHE A 502 -3.19 6.41 -11.26
CA PHE A 502 -3.31 6.77 -9.84
C PHE A 502 -4.53 6.05 -9.25
N SER A 503 -4.30 4.95 -8.54
CA SER A 503 -5.35 4.21 -7.86
C SER A 503 -5.63 4.79 -6.47
N PRO A 504 -6.91 4.90 -6.06
CA PRO A 504 -7.28 5.44 -4.75
C PRO A 504 -6.86 4.50 -3.62
N TYR A 505 -6.61 5.08 -2.45
CA TYR A 505 -6.40 4.34 -1.22
C TYR A 505 -7.73 3.90 -0.60
N THR A 506 -7.72 2.82 0.17
CA THR A 506 -8.88 2.39 0.95
C THR A 506 -9.12 3.33 2.13
N ALA A 507 -10.33 3.32 2.69
CA ALA A 507 -10.67 4.14 3.85
C ALA A 507 -9.75 3.88 5.06
N ASP A 508 -9.34 2.62 5.27
CA ASP A 508 -8.41 2.24 6.33
C ASP A 508 -7.00 2.79 6.06
N GLN A 509 -6.52 2.71 4.81
CA GLN A 509 -5.23 3.27 4.43
C GLN A 509 -5.18 4.80 4.61
N LEU A 510 -6.25 5.51 4.26
CA LEU A 510 -6.33 6.97 4.42
C LEU A 510 -6.18 7.41 5.89
N LYS A 511 -6.84 6.70 6.80
CA LYS A 511 -6.72 6.96 8.25
C LYS A 511 -5.28 6.79 8.74
N GLU A 512 -4.58 5.79 8.21
CA GLU A 512 -3.22 5.45 8.60
C GLU A 512 -2.16 6.36 7.94
N ILE A 513 -2.40 6.88 6.72
CA ILE A 513 -1.54 7.90 6.07
C ILE A 513 -1.37 9.14 6.96
N GLU A 514 -2.42 9.56 7.66
CA GLU A 514 -2.36 10.70 8.59
C GLU A 514 -1.49 10.43 9.82
N GLN A 515 -1.36 9.17 10.24
CA GLN A 515 -0.59 8.77 11.43
C GLN A 515 0.85 8.37 11.12
N LEU A 516 1.13 7.98 9.87
CA LEU A 516 2.42 7.43 9.42
C LEU A 516 3.62 8.28 9.87
N GLY A 517 3.53 9.60 9.71
CA GLY A 517 4.61 10.52 10.08
C GLY A 517 4.87 10.56 11.57
N ALA A 518 3.82 10.66 12.37
CA ALA A 518 3.93 10.67 13.84
C ALA A 518 4.51 9.35 14.36
N ILE A 519 4.10 8.23 13.77
CA ILE A 519 4.54 6.89 14.17
C ILE A 519 6.01 6.64 13.83
N LEU A 520 6.49 7.07 12.66
CA LEU A 520 7.90 7.00 12.28
C LEU A 520 8.78 7.84 13.22
N LEU A 521 8.34 9.05 13.58
CA LEU A 521 9.07 9.93 14.49
C LEU A 521 9.08 9.41 15.93
N LEU A 522 7.95 8.88 16.40
CA LEU A 522 7.85 8.24 17.71
C LEU A 522 8.80 7.03 17.79
N ALA A 523 8.87 6.22 16.74
CA ALA A 523 9.77 5.07 16.70
C ALA A 523 11.24 5.49 16.80
N ARG A 524 11.63 6.55 16.09
CA ARG A 524 12.98 7.13 16.23
C ARG A 524 13.25 7.63 17.64
N GLU A 525 12.30 8.35 18.24
CA GLU A 525 12.43 8.87 19.61
C GLU A 525 12.67 7.73 20.61
N LYS A 526 11.95 6.61 20.47
CA LYS A 526 12.13 5.41 21.31
C LYS A 526 13.51 4.79 21.15
N LEU A 527 14.05 4.72 19.92
CA LEU A 527 15.41 4.24 19.69
C LEU A 527 16.46 5.16 20.31
N VAL A 528 16.29 6.47 20.25
CA VAL A 528 17.20 7.42 20.92
C VAL A 528 17.14 7.27 22.43
N LYS A 529 15.94 7.18 23.01
CA LYS A 529 15.73 6.96 24.46
C LYS A 529 16.32 5.63 24.94
N SER A 530 16.36 4.61 24.06
CA SER A 530 16.95 3.31 24.38
C SER A 530 18.43 3.40 24.78
N LEU A 531 19.17 4.41 24.30
CA LEU A 531 20.57 4.61 24.66
C LEU A 531 20.75 4.94 26.16
N ILE A 532 19.79 5.63 26.77
CA ILE A 532 19.78 5.93 28.20
C ILE A 532 19.38 4.67 28.99
N LEU A 533 18.32 3.99 28.55
CA LEU A 533 17.85 2.73 29.14
C LEU A 533 18.95 1.67 29.19
N ASP A 534 19.82 1.61 28.19
CA ASP A 534 20.96 0.69 28.15
C ASP A 534 21.92 0.88 29.34
N LEU A 535 22.18 2.13 29.75
CA LEU A 535 23.05 2.46 30.87
C LEU A 535 22.42 2.08 32.21
N ASP A 536 21.13 2.41 32.39
CA ASP A 536 20.37 2.12 33.60
C ASP A 536 20.22 0.61 33.81
N LEU A 537 19.86 -0.12 32.75
CA LEU A 537 19.72 -1.58 32.81
C LEU A 537 21.06 -2.27 33.10
N LYS A 538 22.17 -1.83 32.52
CA LYS A 538 23.51 -2.36 32.83
C LYS A 538 23.86 -2.18 34.29
N LYS A 539 23.47 -1.07 34.90
CA LYS A 539 23.66 -0.80 36.33
C LYS A 539 22.80 -1.75 37.17
N ASP A 540 21.53 -1.93 36.83
CA ASP A 540 20.61 -2.81 37.55
C ASP A 540 21.04 -4.27 37.48
N VAL A 541 21.47 -4.74 36.30
CA VAL A 541 22.00 -6.11 36.12
C VAL A 541 23.29 -6.35 36.91
N ARG A 542 24.14 -5.33 37.10
CA ARG A 542 25.35 -5.46 37.94
C ARG A 542 25.01 -5.58 39.42
N ASN A 543 23.92 -4.95 39.86
CA ASN A 543 23.49 -4.92 41.26
C ASN A 543 22.55 -6.08 41.62
N ALA A 544 21.99 -6.79 40.65
CA ALA A 544 21.08 -7.89 40.89
C ALA A 544 21.78 -9.13 41.46
N ASP A 545 21.25 -9.65 42.56
CA ASP A 545 21.75 -10.87 43.20
C ASP A 545 21.65 -12.07 42.25
N GLY A 546 22.72 -12.87 42.17
CA GLY A 546 22.78 -14.03 41.28
C GLY A 546 23.10 -13.72 39.81
N ALA A 547 23.10 -12.45 39.37
CA ALA A 547 23.39 -12.07 37.99
C ALA A 547 24.79 -12.46 37.50
N ASN A 548 25.77 -12.62 38.39
CA ASN A 548 27.10 -13.11 38.03
C ASN A 548 27.10 -14.61 37.68
N ARG A 549 26.23 -15.42 38.31
CA ARG A 549 26.11 -16.85 38.00
C ARG A 549 25.52 -17.07 36.61
N LEU A 550 24.59 -16.22 36.20
CA LEU A 550 23.98 -16.27 34.85
C LEU A 550 25.01 -16.10 33.73
N LYS A 551 26.10 -15.34 33.97
CA LYS A 551 27.17 -15.10 32.97
C LYS A 551 27.81 -16.40 32.45
N ASN A 552 27.77 -17.47 33.24
CA ASN A 552 28.38 -18.75 32.88
C ASN A 552 27.55 -19.54 31.83
N PHE A 553 26.34 -19.09 31.49
CA PHE A 553 25.53 -19.74 30.46
C PHE A 553 25.87 -19.24 29.04
N SER A 554 27.03 -19.61 28.52
CA SER A 554 27.52 -19.15 27.20
C SER A 554 26.67 -19.60 26.01
N LEU A 555 25.95 -20.72 26.15
CA LEU A 555 25.12 -21.32 25.08
C LEU A 555 23.67 -20.78 25.03
N ALA A 556 23.29 -19.85 25.90
CA ALA A 556 21.91 -19.37 26.01
C ALA A 556 21.33 -18.90 24.65
N ARG A 557 22.10 -18.15 23.85
CA ARG A 557 21.66 -17.66 22.53
C ARG A 557 21.29 -18.81 21.58
N GLU A 558 22.19 -19.77 21.41
CA GLU A 558 22.00 -20.87 20.47
C GLU A 558 20.85 -21.78 20.91
N ILE A 559 20.70 -22.03 22.21
CA ILE A 559 19.57 -22.80 22.75
C ILE A 559 18.25 -22.05 22.55
N THR A 560 18.23 -20.72 22.74
CA THR A 560 17.06 -19.88 22.43
C THR A 560 16.64 -20.02 20.96
N PHE A 561 17.57 -19.97 20.01
CA PHE A 561 17.23 -20.18 18.59
C PHE A 561 16.63 -21.57 18.34
N GLN A 562 17.24 -22.63 18.88
CA GLN A 562 16.73 -24.00 18.70
C GLN A 562 15.32 -24.19 19.29
N LEU A 563 15.08 -23.62 20.47
CA LEU A 563 13.76 -23.65 21.11
C LEU A 563 12.75 -22.79 20.38
N ALA A 564 13.13 -21.60 19.91
CA ALA A 564 12.25 -20.71 19.16
C ALA A 564 11.79 -21.34 17.85
N PHE A 565 12.72 -21.92 17.08
CA PHE A 565 12.39 -22.64 15.85
C PHE A 565 11.49 -23.84 16.12
N SER A 566 11.77 -24.60 17.19
CA SER A 566 10.92 -25.73 17.58
C SER A 566 9.52 -25.28 18.00
N HIS A 567 9.41 -24.21 18.79
CA HIS A 567 8.12 -23.65 19.22
C HIS A 567 7.29 -23.14 18.04
N LYS A 568 7.91 -22.37 17.12
CA LYS A 568 7.26 -21.87 15.90
C LYS A 568 6.80 -23.01 14.99
N THR A 569 7.63 -24.05 14.84
CA THR A 569 7.30 -25.24 14.06
C THR A 569 6.12 -26.00 14.66
N LEU A 570 6.12 -26.22 15.98
CA LEU A 570 5.01 -26.85 16.69
C LEU A 570 3.72 -26.05 16.50
N ALA A 571 3.77 -24.74 16.75
CA ALA A 571 2.62 -23.87 16.60
C ALA A 571 2.06 -23.91 15.16
N LEU A 572 2.94 -23.91 14.14
CA LEU A 572 2.54 -24.06 12.75
C LEU A 572 1.85 -25.41 12.51
N TYR A 573 2.46 -26.53 12.90
CA TYR A 573 1.93 -27.88 12.65
C TYR A 573 0.62 -28.15 13.39
N GLN A 574 0.36 -27.45 14.50
CA GLN A 574 -0.86 -27.55 15.28
C GLN A 574 -2.00 -26.66 14.77
N ARG A 575 -1.76 -25.81 13.77
CA ARG A 575 -2.80 -24.96 13.20
C ARG A 575 -3.92 -25.80 12.57
N PRO A 576 -5.19 -25.59 12.95
CA PRO A 576 -6.30 -26.38 12.41
C PRO A 576 -6.51 -26.12 10.92
N ASP A 577 -6.12 -24.96 10.41
CA ASP A 577 -6.27 -24.52 9.03
C ASP A 577 -5.04 -24.83 8.15
N LEU A 578 -3.94 -25.37 8.69
CA LEU A 578 -2.68 -25.53 7.95
C LEU A 578 -2.85 -26.32 6.65
N HIS A 579 -3.57 -27.44 6.69
CA HIS A 579 -3.78 -28.27 5.49
C HIS A 579 -4.53 -27.50 4.40
N GLN A 580 -5.51 -26.68 4.77
CA GLN A 580 -6.23 -25.84 3.84
C GLN A 580 -5.31 -24.76 3.27
N LEU A 581 -4.46 -24.14 4.09
CA LEU A 581 -3.48 -23.14 3.63
C LEU A 581 -2.47 -23.72 2.65
N ILE A 582 -1.94 -24.91 2.93
CA ILE A 582 -1.04 -25.60 2.03
C ILE A 582 -1.74 -25.88 0.69
N ASN A 583 -2.96 -26.43 0.71
CA ASN A 583 -3.71 -26.70 -0.51
C ASN A 583 -4.01 -25.43 -1.31
N ASN A 584 -4.39 -24.35 -0.63
CA ASN A 584 -4.63 -23.05 -1.26
C ASN A 584 -3.37 -22.50 -1.91
N PHE A 585 -2.23 -22.56 -1.22
CA PHE A 585 -0.93 -22.15 -1.77
C PHE A 585 -0.57 -22.93 -3.04
N VAL A 586 -0.70 -24.26 -3.01
CA VAL A 586 -0.42 -25.11 -4.18
C VAL A 586 -1.37 -24.79 -5.34
N ASN A 587 -2.66 -24.65 -5.08
CA ASN A 587 -3.66 -24.34 -6.11
C ASN A 587 -3.45 -22.95 -6.72
N ASN A 588 -3.24 -21.93 -5.89
CA ASN A 588 -3.06 -20.56 -6.35
C ASN A 588 -1.70 -20.38 -7.06
N GLY A 589 -0.64 -20.99 -6.54
CA GLY A 589 0.67 -21.03 -7.22
C GLY A 589 0.61 -21.70 -8.58
N THR A 590 -0.17 -22.79 -8.71
CA THR A 590 -0.39 -23.46 -10.01
C THR A 590 -1.15 -22.56 -10.99
N LYS A 591 -2.23 -21.88 -10.54
CA LYS A 591 -2.98 -20.93 -11.36
C LYS A 591 -2.11 -19.74 -11.78
N LEU A 592 -1.31 -19.20 -10.86
CA LEU A 592 -0.39 -18.12 -11.15
C LEU A 592 0.63 -18.54 -12.21
N ALA A 593 1.22 -19.72 -12.07
CA ALA A 593 2.17 -20.23 -13.07
C ALA A 593 1.52 -20.38 -14.46
N GLN A 594 0.29 -20.90 -14.54
CA GLN A 594 -0.46 -20.95 -15.81
C GLN A 594 -0.72 -19.56 -16.39
N LYS A 595 -0.96 -18.56 -15.53
CA LYS A 595 -1.14 -17.17 -15.95
C LYS A 595 0.16 -16.55 -16.45
N ILE A 596 1.28 -16.83 -15.79
CA ILE A 596 2.63 -16.40 -16.24
C ILE A 596 2.93 -16.94 -17.64
N GLU A 597 2.44 -18.14 -17.98
CA GLU A 597 2.63 -18.69 -19.32
C GLU A 597 2.00 -17.84 -20.43
N THR A 598 1.02 -16.99 -20.13
CA THR A 598 0.40 -16.08 -21.10
C THR A 598 1.19 -14.80 -21.35
N LEU A 599 2.24 -14.51 -20.55
CA LEU A 599 3.07 -13.32 -20.71
C LEU A 599 3.93 -13.37 -21.97
N SER A 600 4.29 -12.19 -22.49
CA SER A 600 5.21 -12.07 -23.62
C SER A 600 6.61 -12.57 -23.26
N ALA A 601 7.43 -12.91 -24.26
CA ALA A 601 8.81 -13.35 -24.03
C ALA A 601 9.66 -12.30 -23.30
N ILE A 602 9.40 -11.01 -23.55
CA ILE A 602 10.10 -9.88 -22.90
C ILE A 602 9.71 -9.81 -21.42
N GLU A 603 8.43 -9.93 -21.10
CA GLU A 603 7.96 -9.93 -19.71
C GLU A 603 8.46 -11.16 -18.95
N LYS A 604 8.42 -12.35 -19.56
CA LYS A 604 9.01 -13.57 -18.99
C LYS A 604 10.50 -13.43 -18.70
N GLN A 605 11.24 -12.74 -19.57
CA GLN A 605 12.66 -12.44 -19.33
C GLN A 605 12.85 -11.46 -18.17
N SER A 606 11.94 -10.49 -18.00
CA SER A 606 12.02 -9.48 -16.94
C SER A 606 11.77 -10.03 -15.53
N ILE A 607 10.87 -11.02 -15.38
CA ILE A 607 10.56 -11.67 -14.09
C ILE A 607 11.59 -12.74 -13.69
N GLY A 608 12.52 -13.08 -14.58
CA GLY A 608 13.56 -14.07 -14.33
C GLY A 608 13.06 -15.51 -14.17
N SER A 609 13.84 -16.35 -13.49
CA SER A 609 13.54 -17.79 -13.30
C SER A 609 12.82 -18.09 -11.98
N GLY A 610 12.52 -17.08 -11.16
CA GLY A 610 11.97 -17.26 -9.81
C GLY A 610 10.56 -17.86 -9.80
N TRP A 611 9.81 -17.74 -10.89
CA TRP A 611 8.45 -18.29 -11.02
C TRP A 611 8.43 -19.83 -11.05
N ASN A 612 9.51 -20.48 -11.47
CA ASN A 612 9.63 -21.95 -11.45
C ASN A 612 9.42 -22.52 -10.04
N ASN A 613 9.75 -21.75 -9.01
CA ASN A 613 9.57 -22.14 -7.62
C ASN A 613 8.09 -22.39 -7.28
N PHE A 614 7.13 -21.68 -7.88
CA PHE A 614 5.70 -21.88 -7.62
C PHE A 614 5.16 -23.19 -8.21
N LEU A 615 5.77 -23.67 -9.30
CA LEU A 615 5.42 -24.96 -9.91
C LEU A 615 6.09 -26.14 -9.21
N SER A 616 7.39 -26.04 -8.95
CA SER A 616 8.18 -27.16 -8.42
C SER A 616 7.86 -27.50 -6.96
N ILE A 617 7.32 -26.53 -6.20
CA ILE A 617 7.07 -26.71 -4.77
C ILE A 617 5.78 -27.48 -4.47
N GLY A 618 4.84 -27.54 -5.41
CA GLY A 618 3.52 -28.15 -5.21
C GLY A 618 3.58 -29.56 -4.63
N PRO A 619 4.28 -30.51 -5.27
CA PRO A 619 4.41 -31.87 -4.75
C PRO A 619 5.05 -31.94 -3.36
N LEU A 620 6.06 -31.11 -3.11
CA LEU A 620 6.77 -31.09 -1.82
C LEU A 620 5.86 -30.60 -0.68
N MET A 621 5.02 -29.60 -0.95
CA MET A 621 4.05 -29.08 0.01
C MET A 621 2.95 -30.11 0.33
N VAL A 622 2.52 -30.89 -0.67
CA VAL A 622 1.59 -32.01 -0.45
C VAL A 622 2.22 -33.09 0.43
N THR A 623 3.49 -33.45 0.19
CA THR A 623 4.23 -34.39 1.04
C THR A 623 4.35 -33.87 2.47
N LEU A 624 4.75 -32.60 2.66
CA LEU A 624 4.80 -31.94 3.96
C LEU A 624 3.45 -32.05 4.71
N SER A 625 2.36 -31.71 4.02
CA SER A 625 0.99 -31.78 4.58
C SER A 625 0.64 -33.20 5.03
N SER A 626 1.05 -34.22 4.28
CA SER A 626 0.84 -35.63 4.64
C SER A 626 1.68 -36.06 5.85
N GLU A 627 2.96 -35.68 5.90
CA GLU A 627 3.86 -36.03 7.01
C GLU A 627 3.44 -35.37 8.33
N ILE A 628 2.90 -34.14 8.28
CA ILE A 628 2.36 -33.47 9.47
C ILE A 628 1.14 -34.23 10.02
N LYS A 629 0.27 -34.79 9.16
CA LYS A 629 -0.90 -35.58 9.60
C LYS A 629 -0.51 -36.87 10.32
N THR A 630 0.66 -37.43 10.01
CA THR A 630 1.12 -38.70 10.59
C THR A 630 1.91 -38.51 11.88
N LEU A 631 2.15 -37.27 12.32
CA LEU A 631 2.77 -36.98 13.61
C LEU A 631 1.95 -37.56 14.76
N THR A 632 2.63 -38.25 15.67
CA THR A 632 2.01 -38.80 16.87
C THR A 632 1.53 -37.65 17.78
N SER A 633 0.29 -37.75 18.27
CA SER A 633 -0.31 -36.73 19.13
C SER A 633 0.18 -36.75 20.58
N SER A 634 0.82 -37.84 21.02
CA SER A 634 1.35 -38.02 22.38
C SER A 634 2.72 -38.71 22.41
N ILE A 635 3.55 -38.33 23.37
CA ILE A 635 4.89 -38.86 23.61
C ILE A 635 4.98 -39.27 25.08
N SER A 636 5.46 -40.49 25.35
CA SER A 636 5.73 -40.95 26.71
C SER A 636 7.17 -40.59 27.09
N ASN A 637 7.32 -39.81 28.15
CA ASN A 637 8.62 -39.50 28.74
C ASN A 637 8.80 -40.26 30.05
N GLU A 638 10.02 -40.76 30.28
CA GLU A 638 10.35 -41.49 31.52
C GLU A 638 10.57 -40.54 32.70
N ARG A 639 11.04 -39.31 32.45
CA ARG A 639 11.38 -38.29 33.45
C ARG A 639 11.17 -36.87 32.91
N VAL A 640 10.98 -35.92 33.80
CA VAL A 640 10.99 -34.48 33.49
C VAL A 640 12.43 -33.98 33.60
N ASP A 641 13.19 -34.12 32.52
CA ASP A 641 14.55 -33.59 32.39
C ASP A 641 14.84 -33.14 30.96
N PHE A 642 15.93 -32.39 30.78
CA PHE A 642 16.31 -31.80 29.50
C PHE A 642 16.55 -32.85 28.41
N LYS A 643 17.10 -34.02 28.78
CA LYS A 643 17.35 -35.10 27.83
C LYS A 643 16.05 -35.70 27.29
N SER A 644 15.10 -35.97 28.18
CA SER A 644 13.78 -36.52 27.83
C SER A 644 12.99 -35.51 27.01
N PHE A 645 12.97 -34.24 27.42
CA PHE A 645 12.30 -33.16 26.69
C PHE A 645 12.93 -32.91 25.30
N GLY A 646 14.25 -32.93 25.19
CA GLY A 646 14.94 -32.86 23.89
C GLY A 646 14.58 -34.04 22.98
N THR A 647 14.40 -35.23 23.55
CA THR A 647 13.92 -36.42 22.81
C THR A 647 12.49 -36.21 22.33
N SER A 648 11.61 -35.61 23.13
CA SER A 648 10.24 -35.27 22.70
C SER A 648 10.25 -34.30 21.52
N LEU A 649 11.13 -33.30 21.53
CA LEU A 649 11.27 -32.33 20.42
C LEU A 649 11.82 -32.93 19.12
N SER A 650 12.50 -34.08 19.17
CA SER A 650 12.96 -34.80 17.98
C SER A 650 11.83 -35.36 17.12
N ILE A 651 10.58 -35.39 17.62
CA ILE A 651 9.42 -35.79 16.82
C ILE A 651 9.26 -34.93 15.56
N LEU A 652 9.67 -33.66 15.63
CA LEU A 652 9.65 -32.73 14.51
C LEU A 652 10.65 -33.12 13.41
N ASP A 653 11.71 -33.87 13.72
CA ASP A 653 12.70 -34.36 12.75
C ASP A 653 12.08 -35.37 11.76
N LYS A 654 10.91 -35.93 12.09
CA LYS A 654 10.18 -36.87 11.23
C LYS A 654 9.53 -36.17 10.03
N VAL A 655 9.39 -34.86 10.06
CA VAL A 655 8.80 -34.06 8.97
C VAL A 655 9.90 -33.45 8.12
N LYS A 656 9.90 -33.75 6.83
CA LYS A 656 10.80 -33.18 5.83
C LYS A 656 10.24 -31.86 5.34
N VAL A 657 10.85 -30.78 5.80
CA VAL A 657 10.47 -29.42 5.37
C VAL A 657 11.11 -29.10 4.02
N PRO A 658 10.34 -28.64 3.02
CA PRO A 658 10.90 -28.21 1.75
C PRO A 658 11.77 -26.96 1.92
N SER A 659 12.88 -26.91 1.18
CA SER A 659 13.68 -25.69 1.08
C SER A 659 12.92 -24.66 0.24
N LEU A 660 12.54 -23.56 0.87
CA LEU A 660 11.74 -22.49 0.28
C LEU A 660 12.53 -21.18 0.30
N ASP A 661 12.81 -20.63 -0.87
CA ASP A 661 13.32 -19.27 -1.00
C ASP A 661 12.15 -18.27 -1.06
N PHE A 662 11.61 -17.95 0.11
CA PHE A 662 10.52 -16.98 0.23
C PHE A 662 10.91 -15.60 -0.29
N ALA A 663 12.17 -15.18 -0.13
CA ALA A 663 12.62 -13.87 -0.60
C ALA A 663 12.55 -13.80 -2.13
N MET A 664 13.03 -14.84 -2.82
CA MET A 664 12.91 -14.96 -4.27
C MET A 664 11.45 -15.05 -4.72
N MET A 665 10.61 -15.81 -4.01
CA MET A 665 9.18 -15.92 -4.33
C MET A 665 8.47 -14.57 -4.21
N PHE A 666 8.67 -13.81 -3.12
CA PHE A 666 8.09 -12.49 -2.97
C PHE A 666 8.64 -11.48 -3.99
N SER A 667 9.95 -11.50 -4.29
CA SER A 667 10.53 -10.66 -5.34
C SER A 667 9.89 -10.94 -6.69
N THR A 668 9.69 -12.22 -7.02
CA THR A 668 9.03 -12.63 -8.28
C THR A 668 7.59 -12.11 -8.33
N LEU A 669 6.85 -12.18 -7.22
CA LEU A 669 5.50 -11.61 -7.14
C LEU A 669 5.49 -10.09 -7.33
N ASP A 670 6.49 -9.37 -6.79
CA ASP A 670 6.63 -7.92 -7.00
C ASP A 670 6.93 -7.57 -8.47
N ASP A 671 7.84 -8.32 -9.10
CA ASP A 671 8.17 -8.15 -10.52
C ASP A 671 6.93 -8.42 -11.40
N LEU A 672 6.14 -9.43 -11.07
CA LEU A 672 4.89 -9.78 -11.77
C LEU A 672 3.84 -8.67 -11.70
N LYS A 673 3.76 -7.89 -10.60
CA LYS A 673 2.86 -6.73 -10.49
C LYS A 673 3.14 -5.66 -11.54
N SER A 674 4.32 -5.68 -12.17
CA SER A 674 4.72 -4.72 -13.20
C SER A 674 4.44 -5.17 -14.65
N THR A 675 3.86 -6.37 -14.82
CA THR A 675 3.50 -7.00 -16.11
C THR A 675 2.03 -6.82 -16.45
N ASP A 676 1.61 -7.28 -17.63
CA ASP A 676 0.21 -7.23 -18.08
C ASP A 676 -0.77 -8.00 -17.16
N ILE A 677 -0.28 -8.99 -16.40
CA ILE A 677 -1.09 -9.74 -15.43
C ILE A 677 -0.99 -9.17 -14.01
N GLY A 678 -0.31 -8.03 -13.82
CA GLY A 678 0.06 -7.51 -12.51
C GLY A 678 -1.09 -7.21 -11.54
N GLN A 679 -2.31 -7.04 -12.07
CA GLN A 679 -3.53 -6.84 -11.27
C GLN A 679 -4.39 -8.10 -11.12
N SER A 680 -3.88 -9.27 -11.51
CA SER A 680 -4.65 -10.50 -11.47
C SER A 680 -4.85 -10.98 -10.03
N PRO A 681 -6.02 -11.55 -9.70
CA PRO A 681 -6.29 -12.08 -8.36
C PRO A 681 -5.31 -13.19 -7.98
N GLU A 682 -4.77 -13.93 -8.95
CA GLU A 682 -3.80 -15.00 -8.70
C GLU A 682 -2.51 -14.51 -8.04
N ILE A 683 -2.02 -13.31 -8.36
CA ILE A 683 -0.84 -12.72 -7.72
C ILE A 683 -1.15 -12.45 -6.24
N VAL A 684 -2.25 -11.75 -5.98
CA VAL A 684 -2.67 -11.35 -4.63
C VAL A 684 -2.96 -12.58 -3.75
N ASP A 685 -3.69 -13.56 -4.30
CA ASP A 685 -4.03 -14.78 -3.59
C ASP A 685 -2.79 -15.61 -3.25
N THR A 686 -1.81 -15.69 -4.17
CA THR A 686 -0.55 -16.40 -3.93
C THR A 686 0.30 -15.68 -2.89
N GLU A 687 0.40 -14.35 -2.97
CA GLU A 687 1.10 -13.51 -1.99
C GLU A 687 0.52 -13.69 -0.58
N ASN A 688 -0.82 -13.63 -0.45
CA ASN A 688 -1.53 -13.86 0.81
C ASN A 688 -1.28 -15.26 1.38
N CYS A 689 -1.27 -16.29 0.54
CA CYS A 689 -0.95 -17.65 0.98
C CYS A 689 0.50 -17.75 1.47
N LEU A 690 1.44 -17.15 0.72
CA LEU A 690 2.86 -17.15 1.06
C LEU A 690 3.11 -16.43 2.39
N GLN A 691 2.45 -15.30 2.64
CA GLN A 691 2.50 -14.58 3.92
C GLN A 691 2.00 -15.43 5.10
N GLN A 692 0.94 -16.21 4.90
CA GLN A 692 0.38 -17.09 5.95
C GLN A 692 1.26 -18.31 6.25
N LEU A 693 2.12 -18.69 5.30
CA LEU A 693 3.07 -19.81 5.41
C LEU A 693 4.49 -19.36 5.79
N LEU A 694 4.72 -18.08 6.10
CA LEU A 694 6.04 -17.54 6.46
C LEU A 694 6.74 -18.33 7.58
N ASP A 695 5.98 -18.79 8.58
CA ASP A 695 6.53 -19.54 9.72
C ASP A 695 7.15 -20.89 9.32
N LEU A 696 6.90 -21.37 8.10
CA LEU A 696 7.52 -22.60 7.58
C LEU A 696 9.04 -22.47 7.43
N GLN A 697 9.56 -21.25 7.29
CA GLN A 697 11.01 -20.99 7.27
C GLN A 697 11.69 -21.43 8.57
N TYR A 698 11.04 -21.23 9.72
CA TYR A 698 11.59 -21.66 11.01
C TYR A 698 11.70 -23.18 11.10
N ALA A 699 10.77 -23.90 10.47
CA ALA A 699 10.81 -25.35 10.39
C ALA A 699 11.98 -25.82 9.51
N ALA A 700 12.26 -25.12 8.41
CA ALA A 700 13.39 -25.44 7.53
C ALA A 700 14.75 -25.12 8.16
N MET A 701 14.83 -24.08 9.00
CA MET A 701 16.05 -23.66 9.70
C MET A 701 16.33 -24.44 10.99
N ARG A 702 15.36 -25.20 11.48
CA ARG A 702 15.53 -26.03 12.67
C ARG A 702 16.62 -27.08 12.42
N ARG A 703 17.60 -27.14 13.31
CA ARG A 703 18.63 -28.20 13.26
C ARG A 703 17.99 -29.55 13.58
N ASN A 704 18.18 -30.53 12.69
CA ASN A 704 17.80 -31.92 12.93
C ASN A 704 18.83 -32.59 13.84
N GLY A 705 18.40 -33.42 14.78
CA GLY A 705 19.29 -34.22 15.64
C GLY A 705 19.54 -33.62 17.03
N THR A 706 20.81 -33.62 17.48
CA THR A 706 21.15 -33.40 18.91
C THR A 706 20.95 -31.93 19.32
N LEU A 707 19.89 -31.67 20.07
CA LEU A 707 19.62 -30.37 20.67
C LEU A 707 20.66 -30.07 21.78
N LEU A 708 21.16 -28.84 21.83
CA LEU A 708 22.10 -28.35 22.86
C LEU A 708 21.43 -28.15 24.23
N ILE A 709 20.18 -28.54 24.35
CA ILE A 709 19.36 -28.37 25.54
C ILE A 709 19.90 -29.17 26.74
N THR A 710 20.72 -30.21 26.49
CA THR A 710 21.37 -30.99 27.55
C THR A 710 22.47 -30.21 28.27
N ASP A 711 23.13 -29.26 27.61
CA ASP A 711 24.11 -28.37 28.26
C ASP A 711 23.44 -27.39 29.23
N ALA A 712 22.17 -27.02 28.95
CA ALA A 712 21.38 -26.21 29.89
C ALA A 712 21.18 -26.93 31.23
N GLN A 713 21.05 -28.27 31.22
CA GLN A 713 20.91 -29.07 32.44
C GLN A 713 22.13 -28.92 33.35
N VAL A 714 23.33 -28.95 32.77
CA VAL A 714 24.59 -28.77 33.52
C VAL A 714 24.64 -27.37 34.12
N PHE A 715 24.29 -26.36 33.33
CA PHE A 715 24.25 -24.97 33.80
C PHE A 715 23.28 -24.77 34.96
N PHE A 716 22.01 -25.19 34.84
CA PHE A 716 21.01 -24.97 35.89
C PHE A 716 21.35 -25.75 37.16
N LYS A 717 21.92 -26.94 37.03
CA LYS A 717 22.44 -27.69 38.19
C LYS A 717 23.51 -26.87 38.94
N GLN A 718 24.48 -26.30 38.24
CA GLN A 718 25.52 -25.45 38.84
C GLN A 718 24.96 -24.12 39.40
N PHE A 719 23.95 -23.55 38.75
CA PHE A 719 23.33 -22.30 39.20
C PHE A 719 22.66 -22.44 40.57
N PHE A 720 21.93 -23.54 40.78
CA PHE A 720 21.21 -23.84 42.03
C PHE A 720 22.01 -24.69 43.02
N GLU A 721 23.18 -25.21 42.64
CA GLU A 721 24.14 -25.75 43.60
C GLU A 721 24.53 -24.61 44.54
N LYS A 722 24.10 -24.72 45.82
CA LYS A 722 24.54 -23.78 46.84
C LYS A 722 26.07 -23.73 46.82
N PRO A 723 26.69 -22.54 46.91
CA PRO A 723 28.12 -22.51 47.18
C PRO A 723 28.32 -23.38 48.42
N SER A 724 29.17 -24.38 48.30
CA SER A 724 29.62 -25.11 49.47
C SER A 724 30.28 -24.08 50.36
N ASP A 725 29.54 -23.57 51.35
CA ASP A 725 30.13 -23.05 52.57
C ASP A 725 30.83 -24.24 53.21
N SER A 726 32.00 -24.58 52.67
CA SER A 726 32.84 -25.71 53.03
C SER A 726 33.32 -25.62 54.49
N ASP A 727 33.04 -24.51 55.16
CA ASP A 727 33.31 -24.33 56.58
C ASP A 727 32.11 -24.66 57.48
N SER A 728 30.86 -24.54 57.01
CA SER A 728 29.68 -24.65 57.90
C SER A 728 29.19 -26.09 58.14
N ASP A 729 29.26 -26.96 57.13
CA ASP A 729 28.87 -28.37 57.28
C ASP A 729 29.98 -29.22 57.92
N SER A 730 31.26 -28.84 57.72
CA SER A 730 32.39 -29.38 58.49
C SER A 730 32.24 -29.04 59.97
N ASP A 731 31.91 -27.79 60.29
CA ASP A 731 31.71 -27.34 61.67
C ASP A 731 30.50 -27.99 62.33
N ARG A 732 29.40 -28.24 61.60
CA ARG A 732 28.24 -28.99 62.13
C ARG A 732 28.56 -30.45 62.39
N LEU A 733 29.29 -31.10 61.50
CA LEU A 733 29.70 -32.49 61.67
C LEU A 733 30.74 -32.61 62.80
N TRP A 734 31.65 -31.63 62.93
CA TRP A 734 32.54 -31.48 64.08
C TRP A 734 31.79 -31.17 65.38
N LEU A 735 30.75 -30.36 65.37
CA LEU A 735 29.89 -30.10 66.53
C LEU A 735 29.14 -31.35 66.96
N CYS A 736 28.63 -32.13 66.01
CA CYS A 736 28.00 -33.43 66.28
C CYS A 736 29.01 -34.44 66.82
N ILE A 737 30.21 -34.54 66.23
CA ILE A 737 31.29 -35.39 66.74
C ILE A 737 31.72 -34.93 68.13
N LEU A 738 31.88 -33.63 68.38
CA LEU A 738 32.21 -33.06 69.68
C LEU A 738 31.11 -33.33 70.71
N LEU A 739 29.83 -33.21 70.35
CA LEU A 739 28.69 -33.55 71.21
C LEU A 739 28.66 -35.03 71.56
N VAL A 740 28.94 -35.91 70.59
CA VAL A 740 29.10 -37.35 70.82
C VAL A 740 30.30 -37.62 71.73
N PHE A 741 31.42 -36.94 71.51
CA PHE A 741 32.63 -37.08 72.33
C PHE A 741 32.39 -36.61 73.77
N VAL A 742 31.72 -35.47 73.95
CA VAL A 742 31.34 -34.91 75.24
C VAL A 742 30.35 -35.81 75.96
N THR A 743 29.35 -36.36 75.26
CA THR A 743 28.41 -37.31 75.87
C THR A 743 29.08 -38.62 76.25
N VAL A 744 30.02 -39.13 75.46
CA VAL A 744 30.84 -40.31 75.81
C VAL A 744 31.74 -40.00 77.02
N ILE A 745 32.39 -38.83 77.06
CA ILE A 745 33.20 -38.40 78.22
C ILE A 745 32.34 -38.27 79.47
N ILE A 746 31.15 -37.65 79.37
CA ILE A 746 30.21 -37.55 80.49
C ILE A 746 29.78 -38.95 80.95
N LEU A 747 29.49 -39.86 80.02
CA LEU A 747 29.16 -41.26 80.35
C LEU A 747 30.33 -41.96 81.05
N CYS A 748 31.55 -41.76 80.56
CA CYS A 748 32.77 -42.30 81.16
C CYS A 748 33.02 -41.71 82.55
N ILE A 749 32.78 -40.41 82.77
CA ILE A 749 32.89 -39.76 84.07
C ILE A 749 31.81 -40.28 85.03
N ILE A 750 30.58 -40.47 84.56
CA ILE A 750 29.49 -41.05 85.37
C ILE A 750 29.82 -42.49 85.75
N VAL A 751 30.32 -43.31 84.81
CA VAL A 751 30.75 -44.69 85.08
C VAL A 751 31.94 -44.71 86.04
N PHE A 752 32.91 -43.80 85.88
CA PHE A 752 34.06 -43.66 86.76
C PHE A 752 33.67 -43.19 88.17
N PHE A 753 32.71 -42.27 88.31
CA PHE A 753 32.17 -41.85 89.60
C PHE A 753 31.34 -42.95 90.26
N PHE A 754 30.58 -43.74 89.49
CA PHE A 754 29.88 -44.92 90.00
C PHE A 754 30.85 -46.00 90.44
N TRP A 755 31.97 -46.19 89.74
CA TRP A 755 33.05 -47.10 90.14
C TRP A 755 33.78 -46.60 91.40
N ARG A 756 34.10 -45.30 91.46
CA ARG A 756 34.76 -44.66 92.60
C ARG A 756 33.88 -44.67 93.87
N ASN A 757 32.58 -44.41 93.74
CA ASN A 757 31.63 -44.51 94.86
C ASN A 757 31.36 -45.96 95.30
N LYS A 758 31.54 -46.95 94.40
CA LYS A 758 31.46 -48.37 94.76
C LYS A 758 32.73 -48.88 95.47
N ILE A 759 33.87 -48.23 95.28
CA ILE A 759 35.16 -48.60 95.90
C ILE A 759 35.41 -47.86 97.22
N HIS A 760 34.78 -46.70 97.48
CA HIS A 760 35.06 -45.89 98.68
C HIS A 760 34.16 -46.11 99.92
N CYS A 761 33.22 -47.08 99.92
CA CYS A 761 32.38 -47.39 101.09
C CYS A 761 32.89 -48.55 101.98
N ARG A 762 34.21 -48.80 102.02
CA ARG A 762 34.86 -49.63 103.04
C ARG A 762 36.23 -49.06 103.43
N SER A 763 36.30 -48.20 104.45
CA SER A 763 37.33 -48.25 105.52
C SER A 763 37.24 -47.03 106.46
N CYS A 764 36.81 -47.30 107.69
CA CYS A 764 37.22 -46.77 109.03
C CYS A 764 37.74 -45.32 109.20
N LYS A 765 37.13 -44.51 110.08
CA LYS A 765 37.23 -44.42 111.56
C LYS A 765 38.51 -43.71 112.12
N SER A 766 38.27 -42.53 112.72
CA SER A 766 38.68 -42.08 114.07
C SER A 766 39.82 -41.03 114.29
N LYS A 767 39.41 -39.93 114.98
CA LYS A 767 39.99 -39.20 116.15
C LYS A 767 41.02 -38.04 116.03
N CYS A 768 40.56 -36.85 116.50
CA CYS A 768 41.10 -35.88 117.51
C CYS A 768 42.48 -35.19 117.27
N LYS A 769 42.77 -33.90 117.59
CA LYS A 769 42.28 -32.92 118.60
C LYS A 769 42.98 -31.53 118.39
N LYS A 770 42.30 -30.41 118.77
CA LYS A 770 42.74 -29.07 119.30
C LYS A 770 43.77 -28.19 118.52
N GLY A 771 43.75 -26.85 118.47
CA GLY A 771 42.91 -25.78 119.05
C GLY A 771 43.42 -24.34 118.71
N ASP A 772 42.49 -23.36 118.81
CA ASP A 772 42.53 -21.93 119.21
C ASP A 772 43.23 -20.72 118.50
N SER A 773 42.45 -19.61 118.56
CA SER A 773 42.73 -18.14 118.55
C SER A 773 42.62 -17.38 117.20
N LYS A 774 41.57 -16.53 116.99
CA LYS A 774 41.44 -15.05 117.19
C LYS A 774 42.25 -14.23 116.15
N VAL A 775 41.85 -13.10 115.54
CA VAL A 775 40.81 -12.06 115.71
C VAL A 775 40.90 -11.08 114.50
N ASN A 776 39.75 -10.52 114.05
CA ASN A 776 39.47 -9.22 113.34
C ASN A 776 40.30 -8.81 112.08
N ASP A 777 39.81 -8.08 111.06
CA ASP A 777 38.84 -6.97 110.98
C ASP A 777 38.16 -6.85 109.59
N VAL A 778 37.07 -6.09 109.57
CA VAL A 778 36.08 -5.83 108.50
C VAL A 778 36.28 -4.37 107.98
N PRO A 779 35.33 -3.69 107.28
CA PRO A 779 34.93 -3.68 105.86
C PRO A 779 35.12 -2.31 105.14
N LYS A 780 34.68 -2.22 103.86
CA LYS A 780 33.69 -1.22 103.36
C LYS A 780 33.28 -1.60 101.92
N CYS A 781 32.02 -1.94 101.61
CA CYS A 781 30.84 -1.08 101.38
C CYS A 781 31.01 -0.06 100.23
N ARG A 782 30.08 0.23 99.32
CA ARG A 782 28.77 -0.29 98.86
C ARG A 782 28.23 0.77 97.85
N LYS A 783 27.30 0.37 96.98
CA LYS A 783 26.12 1.11 96.45
C LYS A 783 26.17 1.88 95.10
N ASN A 784 25.32 1.38 94.20
CA ASN A 784 24.11 1.99 93.60
C ASN A 784 24.19 2.95 92.38
N MET A 785 23.44 2.53 91.34
CA MET A 785 22.65 3.26 90.29
C MET A 785 21.64 4.30 90.86
N PRO A 786 20.79 5.06 90.08
CA PRO A 786 20.63 5.28 88.61
C PRO A 786 20.25 6.75 88.17
N SER A 787 19.83 6.92 86.90
CA SER A 787 18.77 7.82 86.33
C SER A 787 19.09 9.12 85.53
N GLU A 788 18.44 9.16 84.34
CA GLU A 788 17.69 10.23 83.63
C GLU A 788 18.30 11.48 82.91
N GLN A 789 17.95 11.56 81.60
CA GLN A 789 17.51 12.67 80.73
C GLN A 789 18.02 14.14 80.87
N LYS A 790 18.51 14.73 79.75
CA LYS A 790 17.92 15.90 79.03
C LYS A 790 18.78 16.46 77.86
N VAL A 791 18.22 16.38 76.64
CA VAL A 791 17.98 17.43 75.60
C VAL A 791 18.71 18.81 75.68
N LYS A 792 19.46 19.23 74.63
CA LYS A 792 19.16 20.27 73.58
C LYS A 792 20.39 21.04 72.99
N LYS A 793 20.26 21.36 71.69
CA LYS A 793 20.75 22.52 70.88
C LYS A 793 22.10 22.51 70.12
N GLU A 794 22.01 22.24 68.80
CA GLU A 794 22.08 23.21 67.67
C GLU A 794 23.18 24.30 67.63
N LYS A 795 23.99 24.31 66.54
CA LYS A 795 24.24 25.52 65.72
C LYS A 795 24.95 25.23 64.38
N GLU A 796 24.41 25.88 63.34
CA GLU A 796 24.85 26.07 61.96
C GLU A 796 26.33 26.44 61.74
N LYS A 797 26.85 26.09 60.54
CA LYS A 797 27.68 26.97 59.70
C LYS A 797 27.87 26.38 58.28
N GLU A 798 27.32 27.08 57.28
CA GLU A 798 27.86 27.24 55.91
C GLU A 798 28.43 28.68 55.81
N PRO A 799 29.10 29.18 54.73
CA PRO A 799 29.29 28.64 53.37
C PRO A 799 30.71 28.82 52.75
N GLN A 800 31.00 28.18 51.60
CA GLN A 800 31.37 28.82 50.31
C GLN A 800 32.04 27.88 49.27
N PRO A 801 31.93 28.18 47.95
CA PRO A 801 32.18 27.27 46.82
C PRO A 801 33.49 27.56 46.05
N PRO A 802 33.92 26.70 45.09
CA PRO A 802 34.90 27.10 44.08
C PRO A 802 34.33 27.16 42.65
N ARG A 803 34.41 28.40 42.12
CA ARG A 803 34.79 28.88 40.78
C ARG A 803 34.73 27.95 39.54
N MET A 804 34.05 28.48 38.51
CA MET A 804 34.26 28.21 37.08
C MET A 804 35.62 28.68 36.55
N PRO A 805 35.98 28.26 35.32
CA PRO A 805 36.38 29.22 34.29
C PRO A 805 35.56 29.09 32.99
N GLY A 806 35.08 30.22 32.46
CA GLY A 806 34.77 30.40 31.02
C GLY A 806 36.07 30.67 30.24
N SER A 807 36.14 30.84 28.91
CA SER A 807 35.18 30.96 27.81
C SER A 807 35.98 31.10 26.50
N ALA A 808 35.33 30.91 25.34
CA ALA A 808 35.57 31.48 23.99
C ALA A 808 35.66 30.40 22.89
N ILE A 809 34.63 30.19 22.05
CA ILE A 809 34.17 30.95 20.85
C ILE A 809 34.90 30.50 19.57
N GLY A 810 34.10 30.16 18.54
CA GLY A 810 34.53 30.07 17.14
C GLY A 810 33.40 29.62 16.21
N LEU A 811 32.66 30.58 15.66
CA LEU A 811 31.70 30.45 14.55
C LEU A 811 32.46 30.47 13.20
N HIS A 812 32.05 29.61 12.26
CA HIS A 812 31.81 29.98 10.86
C HIS A 812 30.81 29.05 10.21
#